data_AF-C6HDQ6-F1
#
_entry.id   AF-C6HDQ6-F1
#
_cell.length_a   1.000
_cell.length_b   1.000
_cell.length_c   1.000
_cell.angle_alpha   90.00
_cell.angle_beta   90.00
_cell.angle_gamma   90.00
#
_symmetry.space_group_name_H-M   'P 1'
#
loop_
_entity.id
_entity.type
_entity.pdbx_description
1 polymer ?
#
loop_
_entity_poly.entity_id
_entity_poly.type
_entity_poly.pdbx_seq_one_letter_code
_entity_poly.pdbx_strand_id
1 'polypeptide(L)'
;MAILYTFLTTRQVGEPHDVHPNATLSIDTGSVTNRRLYHFFLDLRYLLLSEHVKRRIRSERQYLMQFLDLVKLPQGICPNVRAVEAHVEYETEGWIGASILMREINRLCRLFCEAFRTIESEEDADNLVDAIATTAYSTMINSLGLERLRFVHAEILDFVRFKSVPFVEFEKDAFQKVTHHRIVEFAVDRGSISFHHALHYTLSWLLEYGRAMSPEKMRDVLIRAAQMVRSQRLANSPHPYLSPDDILLTIFDYPLRVCAWLAQMKAGMWVRNGLSLRHQMSQYRAVTTREMAFYRDIFLLQTAFVVCDPSRFLASLIDRFGVGDWMRGNYVTRPGYEDAKHVDILEEMVHLMIVLVTDRTSLSCMNDEDSTQNSIMARDIAHALCFKPLSYTDLTIRMNDKSGESGNFQEVLAEVATFRPPEGMNDTGTFELKPDYLDLVDPYCTHYTKNQREEAENLYKQWMAKKTGKDAASIVFEPKLRVIRSGAYVGLSNFTQTPLFAQVIHHCLDYCLTAKTVTKSITTTRIETLLHLVLHTILLATLEDHAFEDDTHENLAERSDSTQSFVYHALCRTKFTRTAEISIIGLLQNVSTVPEFSSCGPKIRHILKKFWQMRPKAYAAATIALKFPYDNIEAPSPAGKTESELELKKKQALDRQAR
;
A
#
# COMPACT_ATOMS: atom_id res chain seq x y z
N MET A 1 -18.81 14.85 -22.10
CA MET A 1 -17.89 15.52 -21.15
C MET A 1 -18.29 16.97 -20.91
N ALA A 2 -18.44 17.82 -21.94
CA ALA A 2 -18.90 19.21 -21.80
C ALA A 2 -20.18 19.34 -20.96
N ILE A 3 -21.23 18.56 -21.26
CA ILE A 3 -22.48 18.52 -20.47
C ILE A 3 -22.23 18.28 -18.98
N LEU A 4 -21.39 17.30 -18.62
CA LEU A 4 -21.06 17.02 -17.23
C LEU A 4 -20.30 18.19 -16.60
N TYR A 5 -19.32 18.75 -17.31
CA TYR A 5 -18.53 19.87 -16.83
C TYR A 5 -19.43 21.09 -16.55
N THR A 6 -20.20 21.55 -17.54
CA THR A 6 -21.07 22.71 -17.42
C THR A 6 -22.13 22.47 -16.34
N PHE A 7 -22.68 21.27 -16.25
CA PHE A 7 -23.67 20.97 -15.23
C PHE A 7 -23.09 21.00 -13.82
N LEU A 8 -21.85 20.51 -13.63
CA LEU A 8 -21.16 20.58 -12.33
C LEU A 8 -20.72 22.00 -11.95
N THR A 9 -20.50 22.89 -12.92
CA THR A 9 -20.01 24.26 -12.67
C THR A 9 -21.11 25.32 -12.65
N THR A 10 -22.10 25.24 -13.54
CA THR A 10 -23.15 26.25 -13.74
C THR A 10 -24.57 25.71 -13.55
N ARG A 11 -24.74 24.39 -13.31
CA ARG A 11 -26.04 23.70 -13.21
C ARG A 11 -26.86 23.76 -14.52
N GLN A 12 -26.22 24.10 -15.63
CA GLN A 12 -26.84 24.14 -16.96
C GLN A 12 -26.18 23.12 -17.89
N VAL A 13 -26.99 22.56 -18.79
CA VAL A 13 -26.48 21.73 -19.89
C VAL A 13 -25.98 22.70 -20.96
N GLY A 14 -24.68 22.65 -21.25
CA GLY A 14 -24.04 23.48 -22.26
C GLY A 14 -23.28 22.64 -23.28
N GLU A 15 -22.94 23.29 -24.39
CA GLU A 15 -22.13 22.77 -25.48
C GLU A 15 -20.63 22.95 -25.18
N PRO A 16 -19.71 22.38 -25.99
CA PRO A 16 -18.28 22.51 -25.75
C PRO A 16 -17.76 23.96 -25.66
N HIS A 17 -18.38 24.91 -26.36
CA HIS A 17 -17.99 26.33 -26.30
C HIS A 17 -18.45 27.05 -25.03
N ASP A 18 -19.41 26.47 -24.29
CA ASP A 18 -19.88 26.98 -23.00
C ASP A 18 -18.96 26.58 -21.82
N VAL A 19 -17.96 25.73 -22.07
CA VAL A 19 -17.01 25.27 -21.05
C VAL A 19 -16.06 26.40 -20.68
N HIS A 20 -16.16 26.86 -19.43
CA HIS A 20 -15.23 27.84 -18.87
C HIS A 20 -14.07 27.15 -18.13
N PRO A 21 -12.81 27.23 -18.63
CA PRO A 21 -11.69 26.46 -18.06
C PRO A 21 -11.32 26.83 -16.63
N ASN A 22 -11.69 28.03 -16.15
CA ASN A 22 -11.40 28.48 -14.78
C ASN A 22 -12.59 28.27 -13.82
N ALA A 23 -13.66 27.62 -14.26
CA ALA A 23 -14.81 27.35 -13.39
C ALA A 23 -14.46 26.33 -12.28
N THR A 24 -15.25 26.35 -11.21
CA THR A 24 -15.11 25.49 -10.04
C THR A 24 -16.39 24.70 -9.79
N LEU A 25 -16.28 23.61 -9.03
CA LEU A 25 -17.44 22.79 -8.67
C LEU A 25 -18.45 23.59 -7.84
N SER A 26 -19.72 23.53 -8.20
CA SER A 26 -20.82 24.22 -7.50
C SER A 26 -21.55 23.26 -6.55
N ILE A 27 -20.94 22.93 -5.41
CA ILE A 27 -21.49 21.97 -4.42
C ILE A 27 -22.76 22.53 -3.77
N ASP A 28 -22.72 23.78 -3.32
CA ASP A 28 -23.77 24.40 -2.49
C ASP A 28 -25.05 24.74 -3.25
N THR A 29 -25.03 24.70 -4.59
CA THR A 29 -26.18 25.00 -5.44
C THR A 29 -27.08 23.79 -5.70
N GLY A 30 -26.80 22.64 -5.07
CA GLY A 30 -27.56 21.40 -5.26
C GLY A 30 -27.32 20.71 -6.60
N SER A 31 -26.25 21.08 -7.31
CA SER A 31 -25.87 20.46 -8.59
C SER A 31 -25.59 18.96 -8.42
N VAL A 32 -24.96 18.60 -7.30
CA VAL A 32 -24.53 17.24 -6.98
C VAL A 32 -25.70 16.33 -6.56
N THR A 33 -26.78 16.89 -6.02
CA THR A 33 -27.96 16.14 -5.58
C THR A 33 -29.03 16.02 -6.67
N ASN A 34 -28.81 16.61 -7.84
CA ASN A 34 -29.77 16.60 -8.93
C ASN A 34 -29.82 15.23 -9.63
N ARG A 35 -31.02 14.65 -9.74
CA ARG A 35 -31.24 13.35 -10.41
C ARG A 35 -30.76 13.31 -11.87
N ARG A 36 -30.75 14.44 -12.58
CA ARG A 36 -30.25 14.51 -13.97
C ARG A 36 -28.77 14.14 -14.08
N LEU A 37 -27.99 14.46 -13.05
CA LEU A 37 -26.55 14.17 -13.02
C LEU A 37 -26.27 12.67 -13.16
N TYR A 38 -27.10 11.84 -12.52
CA TYR A 38 -27.00 10.38 -12.63
C TYR A 38 -27.14 9.90 -14.09
N HIS A 39 -28.09 10.46 -14.84
CA HIS A 39 -28.28 10.11 -16.25
C HIS A 39 -27.07 10.52 -17.09
N PHE A 40 -26.51 11.71 -16.88
CA PHE A 40 -25.31 12.14 -17.61
C PHE A 40 -24.10 11.23 -17.34
N PHE A 41 -23.92 10.77 -16.09
CA PHE A 41 -22.89 9.78 -15.76
C PHE A 41 -23.17 8.43 -16.43
N LEU A 42 -24.42 7.96 -16.41
CA LEU A 42 -24.82 6.71 -17.05
C LEU A 42 -24.56 6.74 -18.56
N ASP A 43 -24.97 7.81 -19.25
CA ASP A 43 -24.81 7.97 -20.69
C ASP A 43 -23.33 7.99 -21.07
N LEU A 44 -22.49 8.73 -20.33
CA LEU A 44 -21.05 8.74 -20.57
C LEU A 44 -20.43 7.36 -20.33
N ARG A 45 -20.86 6.62 -19.30
CA ARG A 45 -20.37 5.25 -19.07
C ARG A 45 -20.66 4.35 -20.26
N TYR A 46 -21.88 4.37 -20.80
CA TYR A 46 -22.22 3.58 -21.98
C TYR A 46 -21.38 3.96 -23.20
N LEU A 47 -21.12 5.25 -23.42
CA LEU A 47 -20.24 5.70 -24.50
C LEU A 47 -18.81 5.18 -24.34
N LEU A 48 -18.27 5.21 -23.13
CA LEU A 48 -16.90 4.73 -22.84
C LEU A 48 -16.73 3.21 -23.02
N LEU A 49 -17.82 2.43 -23.01
CA LEU A 49 -17.77 0.99 -23.32
C LEU A 49 -17.56 0.70 -24.82
N SER A 50 -17.87 1.65 -25.71
CA SER A 50 -17.73 1.48 -27.15
C SER A 50 -16.27 1.43 -27.57
N GLU A 51 -15.87 0.37 -28.28
CA GLU A 51 -14.51 0.20 -28.80
C GLU A 51 -14.11 1.33 -29.76
N HIS A 52 -15.06 1.82 -30.56
CA HIS A 52 -14.80 2.98 -31.43
C HIS A 52 -14.44 4.22 -30.62
N VAL A 53 -15.15 4.49 -29.52
CA VAL A 53 -14.88 5.63 -28.63
C VAL A 53 -13.53 5.46 -27.93
N LYS A 54 -13.20 4.26 -27.46
CA LYS A 54 -11.90 3.94 -26.85
C LYS A 54 -10.73 4.26 -27.78
N ARG A 55 -10.80 3.85 -29.05
CA ARG A 55 -9.78 4.17 -30.06
C ARG A 55 -9.60 5.67 -30.28
N ARG A 56 -10.70 6.42 -30.31
CA ARG A 56 -10.66 7.89 -30.45
C ARG A 56 -10.06 8.57 -29.22
N ILE A 57 -10.39 8.09 -28.02
CA ILE A 57 -9.79 8.57 -26.76
C ILE A 57 -8.28 8.32 -26.74
N ARG A 58 -7.84 7.14 -27.21
CA ARG A 58 -6.42 6.76 -27.24
C ARG A 58 -5.60 7.63 -28.21
N SER A 59 -6.13 7.86 -29.41
CA SER A 59 -5.42 8.56 -30.49
C SER A 59 -5.56 10.08 -30.46
N GLU A 60 -6.64 10.63 -29.88
CA GLU A 60 -6.89 12.06 -29.88
C GLU A 60 -6.73 12.68 -28.48
N ARG A 61 -5.58 13.33 -28.29
CA ARG A 61 -5.19 14.01 -27.04
C ARG A 61 -6.26 14.94 -26.45
N GLN A 62 -7.10 15.57 -27.28
CA GLN A 62 -8.14 16.50 -26.83
C GLN A 62 -9.11 15.86 -25.83
N TYR A 63 -9.45 14.57 -25.98
CA TYR A 63 -10.41 13.91 -25.10
C TYR A 63 -9.82 13.65 -23.73
N LEU A 64 -8.53 13.31 -23.65
CA LEU A 64 -7.82 13.22 -22.38
C LEU A 64 -7.79 14.58 -21.67
N MET A 65 -7.45 15.65 -22.38
CA MET A 65 -7.43 17.00 -21.80
C MET A 65 -8.80 17.41 -21.24
N GLN A 66 -9.88 17.19 -22.00
CA GLN A 66 -11.25 17.45 -21.54
C GLN A 66 -11.64 16.60 -20.34
N PHE A 67 -11.20 15.34 -20.30
CA PHE A 67 -11.44 14.46 -19.16
C PHE A 67 -10.69 14.95 -17.92
N LEU A 68 -9.43 15.37 -18.06
CA LEU A 68 -8.63 15.94 -16.98
C LEU A 68 -9.25 17.22 -16.42
N ASP A 69 -9.80 18.09 -17.27
CA ASP A 69 -10.54 19.28 -16.82
C ASP A 69 -11.79 18.92 -16.00
N LEU A 70 -12.50 17.84 -16.39
CA LEU A 70 -13.66 17.34 -15.65
C LEU A 70 -13.29 16.76 -14.29
N VAL A 71 -12.32 15.84 -14.23
CA VAL A 71 -11.96 15.17 -12.96
C VAL A 71 -11.20 16.09 -11.99
N LYS A 72 -10.66 17.20 -12.48
CA LYS A 72 -10.04 18.23 -11.65
C LYS A 72 -11.05 19.01 -10.80
N LEU A 73 -12.30 19.14 -11.23
CA LEU A 73 -13.34 19.87 -10.47
C LEU A 73 -13.53 19.35 -9.04
N PRO A 74 -13.64 18.02 -8.79
CA PRO A 74 -13.73 17.46 -7.44
C PRO A 74 -12.37 17.17 -6.77
N GLN A 75 -11.25 17.57 -7.35
CA GLN A 75 -9.93 17.31 -6.76
C GLN A 75 -9.75 18.06 -5.43
N GLY A 76 -9.55 17.32 -4.34
CA GLY A 76 -9.29 17.87 -3.01
C GLY A 76 -10.51 18.48 -2.33
N ILE A 77 -11.75 18.19 -2.77
CA ILE A 77 -12.96 18.76 -2.16
C ILE A 77 -13.23 18.18 -0.76
N CYS A 78 -14.08 18.86 0.02
CA CYS A 78 -14.43 18.47 1.38
C CYS A 78 -13.21 18.14 2.26
N PRO A 79 -12.18 19.02 2.29
CA PRO A 79 -11.01 18.75 3.10
C PRO A 79 -11.34 18.91 4.59
N ASN A 80 -10.62 18.19 5.43
CA ASN A 80 -10.79 18.15 6.87
C ASN A 80 -9.53 18.65 7.57
N VAL A 81 -9.71 19.43 8.63
CA VAL A 81 -8.65 19.87 9.54
C VAL A 81 -8.95 19.32 10.93
N ARG A 82 -7.93 18.89 11.66
CA ARG A 82 -8.09 18.24 12.97
C ARG A 82 -8.68 19.21 14.00
N ALA A 83 -9.76 18.80 14.66
CA ALA A 83 -10.28 19.51 15.82
C ALA A 83 -9.47 19.15 17.09
N VAL A 84 -8.83 20.14 17.71
CA VAL A 84 -7.94 19.92 18.87
C VAL A 84 -8.58 20.30 20.20
N GLU A 85 -9.20 21.48 20.28
CA GLU A 85 -9.73 22.05 21.53
C GLU A 85 -11.19 21.65 21.78
N ALA A 86 -12.09 21.99 20.86
CA ALA A 86 -13.52 21.72 20.96
C ALA A 86 -13.95 20.58 20.03
N HIS A 87 -15.06 19.92 20.37
CA HIS A 87 -15.73 19.01 19.44
C HIS A 87 -16.46 19.83 18.38
N VAL A 88 -16.54 19.28 17.17
CA VAL A 88 -17.39 19.85 16.11
C VAL A 88 -18.86 19.62 16.50
N GLU A 89 -19.56 20.70 16.87
CA GLU A 89 -20.95 20.63 17.33
C GLU A 89 -21.96 20.49 16.18
N TYR A 90 -21.64 21.04 15.01
CA TYR A 90 -22.48 21.01 13.82
C TYR A 90 -21.72 20.42 12.64
N GLU A 91 -22.20 19.27 12.16
CA GLU A 91 -21.64 18.59 10.99
C GLU A 91 -22.42 18.99 9.74
N THR A 92 -21.75 19.50 8.72
CA THR A 92 -22.39 19.81 7.43
C THR A 92 -22.61 18.54 6.62
N GLU A 93 -23.81 18.32 6.08
CA GLU A 93 -24.12 17.13 5.25
C GLU A 93 -23.54 17.18 3.81
N GLY A 94 -22.86 18.28 3.44
CA GLY A 94 -22.32 18.47 2.08
C GLY A 94 -21.36 17.37 1.62
N TRP A 95 -20.68 16.68 2.54
CA TRP A 95 -19.80 15.56 2.23
C TRP A 95 -20.56 14.35 1.64
N ILE A 96 -21.85 14.16 1.95
CA ILE A 96 -22.64 13.05 1.42
C ILE A 96 -22.80 13.21 -0.10
N GLY A 97 -23.14 14.42 -0.55
CA GLY A 97 -23.23 14.75 -1.97
C GLY A 97 -21.88 14.55 -2.66
N ALA A 98 -20.80 15.11 -2.09
CA ALA A 98 -19.45 14.96 -2.61
C ALA A 98 -19.03 13.49 -2.75
N SER A 99 -19.32 12.65 -1.76
CA SER A 99 -19.06 11.21 -1.80
C SER A 99 -19.82 10.49 -2.91
N ILE A 100 -21.09 10.85 -3.16
CA ILE A 100 -21.89 10.27 -4.25
C ILE A 100 -21.29 10.67 -5.61
N LEU A 101 -20.98 11.97 -5.79
CA LEU A 101 -20.32 12.46 -6.99
C LEU A 101 -18.99 11.73 -7.23
N MET A 102 -18.16 11.65 -6.19
CA MET A 102 -16.83 11.07 -6.31
C MET A 102 -16.88 9.59 -6.65
N ARG A 103 -17.88 8.85 -6.16
CA ARG A 103 -18.08 7.45 -6.55
C ARG A 103 -18.28 7.32 -8.07
N GLU A 104 -19.09 8.19 -8.67
CA GLU A 104 -19.32 8.16 -10.12
C GLU A 104 -18.10 8.65 -10.91
N ILE A 105 -17.41 9.70 -10.43
CA ILE A 105 -16.17 10.20 -11.03
C ILE A 105 -15.06 9.13 -11.01
N ASN A 106 -14.87 8.42 -9.89
CA ASN A 106 -13.87 7.36 -9.77
C ASN A 106 -14.15 6.20 -10.71
N ARG A 107 -15.43 5.85 -10.92
CA ARG A 107 -15.85 4.88 -11.93
C ARG A 107 -15.50 5.35 -13.34
N LEU A 108 -15.75 6.62 -13.66
CA LEU A 108 -15.32 7.20 -14.93
C LEU A 108 -13.80 7.19 -15.11
N CYS A 109 -13.02 7.48 -14.05
CA CYS A 109 -11.55 7.45 -14.12
C CYS A 109 -11.07 6.08 -14.62
N ARG A 110 -11.63 4.99 -14.06
CA ARG A 110 -11.33 3.62 -14.51
C ARG A 110 -11.75 3.40 -15.97
N LEU A 111 -13.04 3.62 -16.27
CA LEU A 111 -13.62 3.33 -17.60
C LEU A 111 -12.98 4.16 -18.72
N PHE A 112 -12.60 5.41 -18.44
CA PHE A 112 -11.91 6.26 -19.41
C PHE A 112 -10.50 5.71 -19.68
N CYS A 113 -9.76 5.37 -18.63
CA CYS A 113 -8.40 4.85 -18.78
C CYS A 113 -8.36 3.47 -19.45
N GLU A 114 -9.43 2.67 -19.39
CA GLU A 114 -9.53 1.39 -20.12
C GLU A 114 -9.30 1.54 -21.64
N ALA A 115 -9.49 2.74 -22.20
CA ALA A 115 -9.12 3.04 -23.59
C ALA A 115 -7.63 2.77 -23.88
N PHE A 116 -6.76 2.85 -22.88
CA PHE A 116 -5.31 2.65 -22.99
C PHE A 116 -4.83 1.27 -22.51
N ARG A 117 -5.76 0.37 -22.17
CA ARG A 117 -5.42 -0.96 -21.63
C ARG A 117 -4.75 -1.86 -22.67
N THR A 118 -5.32 -1.92 -23.87
CA THR A 118 -4.86 -2.82 -24.94
C THR A 118 -3.80 -2.11 -25.78
N ILE A 119 -2.61 -2.71 -25.84
CA ILE A 119 -1.48 -2.22 -26.63
C ILE A 119 -1.26 -3.24 -27.76
N GLU A 120 -1.71 -2.92 -28.97
CA GLU A 120 -1.58 -3.81 -30.14
C GLU A 120 -0.48 -3.34 -31.10
N SER A 121 -0.09 -2.07 -30.99
CA SER A 121 0.88 -1.41 -31.86
C SER A 121 1.87 -0.53 -31.07
N GLU A 122 2.98 -0.16 -31.70
CA GLU A 122 3.91 0.83 -31.14
C GLU A 122 3.22 2.19 -30.92
N GLU A 123 2.30 2.57 -31.82
CA GLU A 123 1.50 3.80 -31.68
C GLU A 123 0.62 3.77 -30.43
N ASP A 124 0.02 2.62 -30.09
CA ASP A 124 -0.75 2.48 -28.85
C ASP A 124 0.14 2.65 -27.60
N ALA A 125 1.36 2.12 -27.65
CA ALA A 125 2.33 2.28 -26.57
C ALA A 125 2.74 3.74 -26.39
N ASP A 126 3.00 4.46 -27.48
CA ASP A 126 3.32 5.88 -27.48
C ASP A 126 2.15 6.73 -26.98
N ASN A 127 0.92 6.41 -27.40
CA ASN A 127 -0.30 7.06 -26.90
C ASN A 127 -0.48 6.88 -25.39
N LEU A 128 -0.21 5.68 -24.86
CA LEU A 128 -0.22 5.44 -23.41
C LEU A 128 0.87 6.26 -22.69
N VAL A 129 2.09 6.31 -23.24
CA VAL A 129 3.18 7.13 -22.70
C VAL A 129 2.79 8.61 -22.65
N ASP A 130 2.20 9.14 -23.72
CA ASP A 130 1.73 10.53 -23.76
C ASP A 130 0.59 10.77 -22.77
N ALA A 131 -0.32 9.82 -22.61
CA ALA A 131 -1.41 9.90 -21.66
C ALA A 131 -0.91 9.94 -20.20
N ILE A 132 0.07 9.09 -19.86
CA ILE A 132 0.73 9.10 -18.54
C ILE A 132 1.42 10.45 -18.32
N ALA A 133 2.23 10.93 -19.27
CA ALA A 133 2.95 12.19 -19.16
C ALA A 133 2.00 13.38 -18.99
N THR A 134 0.93 13.43 -19.78
CA THR A 134 -0.07 14.51 -19.77
C THR A 134 -0.86 14.53 -18.46
N THR A 135 -1.27 13.35 -17.98
CA THR A 135 -1.97 13.23 -16.69
C THR A 135 -1.04 13.58 -15.53
N ALA A 136 0.21 13.09 -15.55
CA ALA A 136 1.22 13.42 -14.54
C ALA A 136 1.50 14.93 -14.49
N TYR A 137 1.61 15.59 -15.65
CA TYR A 137 1.76 17.05 -15.74
C TYR A 137 0.61 17.78 -15.04
N SER A 138 -0.65 17.40 -15.31
CA SER A 138 -1.83 18.00 -14.67
C SER A 138 -1.85 17.75 -13.15
N THR A 139 -1.54 16.52 -12.72
CA THR A 139 -1.46 16.15 -11.30
C THR A 139 -0.35 16.93 -10.58
N MET A 140 0.83 17.07 -11.18
CA MET A 140 1.94 17.87 -10.62
C MET A 140 1.56 19.33 -10.46
N ILE A 141 0.87 19.94 -11.44
CA ILE A 141 0.40 21.33 -11.31
C ILE A 141 -0.52 21.48 -10.09
N ASN A 142 -1.44 20.53 -9.90
CA ASN A 142 -2.32 20.51 -8.74
C ASN A 142 -1.52 20.35 -7.44
N SER A 143 -0.69 19.30 -7.33
CA SER A 143 0.10 18.97 -6.13
C SER A 143 1.10 20.06 -5.73
N LEU A 144 1.57 20.88 -6.67
CA LEU A 144 2.44 22.03 -6.40
C LEU A 144 1.68 23.24 -5.82
N GLY A 145 0.33 23.26 -5.87
CA GLY A 145 -0.49 24.40 -5.46
C GLY A 145 -0.52 25.54 -6.48
N LEU A 146 -0.24 25.25 -7.76
CA LEU A 146 -0.23 26.26 -8.82
C LEU A 146 -1.63 26.79 -9.16
N GLU A 147 -2.69 26.05 -8.83
CA GLU A 147 -4.09 26.41 -9.07
C GLU A 147 -4.91 26.68 -7.80
N ARG A 148 -4.24 26.85 -6.65
CA ARG A 148 -4.90 27.11 -5.36
C ARG A 148 -5.86 28.31 -5.37
N LEU A 149 -5.57 29.34 -6.19
CA LEU A 149 -6.42 30.52 -6.33
C LEU A 149 -7.72 30.24 -7.09
N ARG A 150 -7.73 29.19 -7.93
CA ARG A 150 -8.95 28.69 -8.58
C ARG A 150 -9.76 27.85 -7.60
N PHE A 151 -9.11 26.94 -6.87
CA PHE A 151 -9.79 25.98 -5.98
C PHE A 151 -9.71 26.38 -4.50
N VAL A 152 -10.23 27.55 -4.15
CA VAL A 152 -10.12 28.14 -2.80
C VAL A 152 -10.80 27.35 -1.68
N HIS A 153 -11.71 26.43 -2.02
CA HIS A 153 -12.41 25.54 -1.08
C HIS A 153 -11.87 24.10 -1.09
N ALA A 154 -10.79 23.84 -1.84
CA ALA A 154 -10.15 22.53 -1.88
C ALA A 154 -9.03 22.41 -0.84
N GLU A 155 -8.47 21.21 -0.75
CA GLU A 155 -7.39 20.81 0.17
C GLU A 155 -6.14 21.70 0.06
N ILE A 156 -5.82 22.21 -1.12
CA ILE A 156 -4.55 22.89 -1.42
C ILE A 156 -4.73 24.40 -1.39
N LEU A 157 -4.33 25.02 -0.28
CA LEU A 157 -4.45 26.47 -0.06
C LEU A 157 -3.13 27.22 -0.24
N ASP A 158 -2.00 26.51 -0.23
CA ASP A 158 -0.66 27.06 -0.30
C ASP A 158 0.19 26.34 -1.34
N PHE A 159 1.31 26.96 -1.73
CA PHE A 159 2.36 26.26 -2.47
C PHE A 159 2.98 25.16 -1.61
N VAL A 160 3.38 24.07 -2.25
CA VAL A 160 4.15 23.01 -1.58
C VAL A 160 5.47 23.56 -1.02
N ARG A 161 5.87 23.05 0.15
CA ARG A 161 7.14 23.38 0.80
C ARG A 161 7.96 22.11 1.01
N PHE A 162 9.26 22.28 1.15
CA PHE A 162 10.21 21.20 1.39
C PHE A 162 11.05 21.51 2.61
N LYS A 163 11.37 20.47 3.38
CA LYS A 163 12.29 20.53 4.51
C LYS A 163 13.40 19.49 4.33
N SER A 164 14.52 19.71 5.02
CA SER A 164 15.63 18.76 5.07
C SER A 164 15.56 17.95 6.34
N VAL A 165 15.57 16.62 6.21
CA VAL A 165 15.63 15.66 7.31
C VAL A 165 17.02 15.01 7.29
N PRO A 166 17.82 15.11 8.36
CA PRO A 166 19.18 14.59 8.35
C PRO A 166 19.17 13.06 8.15
N PHE A 167 20.17 12.55 7.44
CA PHE A 167 20.38 11.11 7.32
C PHE A 167 20.50 10.46 8.69
N VAL A 168 19.98 9.25 8.79
CA VAL A 168 20.14 8.45 10.00
C VAL A 168 21.54 7.83 10.04
N GLU A 169 21.95 7.32 11.20
CA GLU A 169 23.31 6.84 11.43
C GLU A 169 23.70 5.69 10.50
N PHE A 170 22.78 4.76 10.20
CA PHE A 170 23.06 3.69 9.23
C PHE A 170 23.28 4.22 7.81
N GLU A 171 22.74 5.38 7.46
CA GLU A 171 22.92 5.97 6.13
C GLU A 171 24.25 6.73 6.00
N LYS A 172 24.85 7.18 7.11
CA LYS A 172 26.11 7.93 7.09
C LYS A 172 27.25 7.01 6.67
N ASP A 173 27.86 7.29 5.52
CA ASP A 173 29.16 6.75 5.15
C ASP A 173 30.29 7.76 5.45
N ALA A 174 31.54 7.30 5.45
CA ALA A 174 32.69 8.13 5.81
C ALA A 174 33.02 9.25 4.79
N PHE A 175 32.40 9.25 3.60
CA PHE A 175 32.80 10.10 2.46
C PHE A 175 31.63 10.89 1.83
N GLN A 176 30.46 10.93 2.46
CA GLN A 176 29.22 11.41 1.86
C GLN A 176 29.19 12.92 1.61
N LYS A 177 28.87 13.31 0.37
CA LYS A 177 28.63 14.72 -0.04
C LYS A 177 27.25 15.25 0.38
N VAL A 178 26.29 14.36 0.64
CA VAL A 178 24.90 14.69 1.04
C VAL A 178 24.61 14.02 2.37
N THR A 179 24.00 14.76 3.29
CA THR A 179 23.76 14.34 4.69
C THR A 179 22.30 14.45 5.11
N HIS A 180 21.39 14.67 4.17
CA HIS A 180 19.98 14.90 4.44
C HIS A 180 19.08 14.48 3.27
N HIS A 181 17.89 13.99 3.62
CA HIS A 181 16.77 13.79 2.71
C HIS A 181 15.99 15.09 2.59
N ARG A 182 15.81 15.61 1.39
CA ARG A 182 14.89 16.72 1.14
C ARG A 182 13.50 16.15 0.91
N ILE A 183 12.52 16.43 1.77
CA ILE A 183 11.18 15.85 1.67
C ILE A 183 10.11 16.94 1.69
N VAL A 184 8.88 16.61 1.28
CA VAL A 184 7.75 17.53 1.39
C VAL A 184 7.49 17.84 2.86
N GLU A 185 7.32 19.12 3.17
CA GLU A 185 6.94 19.58 4.50
C GLU A 185 5.42 19.55 4.65
N PHE A 186 4.93 18.56 5.39
CA PHE A 186 3.51 18.47 5.73
C PHE A 186 3.31 17.78 7.08
N ALA A 187 2.45 18.34 7.92
CA ALA A 187 2.07 17.75 9.21
C ALA A 187 0.61 17.29 9.15
N VAL A 188 0.39 15.98 9.13
CA VAL A 188 -0.94 15.38 8.94
C VAL A 188 -1.93 15.80 10.02
N ASP A 189 -1.48 15.98 11.26
CA ASP A 189 -2.33 16.36 12.39
C ASP A 189 -2.70 17.85 12.42
N ARG A 190 -2.19 18.66 11.49
CA ARG A 190 -2.45 20.12 11.37
C ARG A 190 -2.94 20.52 9.98
N GLY A 191 -2.56 19.76 8.96
CA GLY A 191 -2.88 20.07 7.58
C GLY A 191 -4.35 19.80 7.23
N SER A 192 -4.77 20.43 6.14
CA SER A 192 -6.06 20.18 5.48
C SER A 192 -5.92 18.93 4.61
N ILE A 193 -6.80 17.94 4.76
CA ILE A 193 -6.71 16.65 4.04
C ILE A 193 -8.07 16.22 3.47
N SER A 194 -8.09 15.76 2.22
CA SER A 194 -9.28 15.20 1.55
C SER A 194 -9.13 13.71 1.25
N PHE A 195 -10.24 13.00 1.01
CA PHE A 195 -10.25 11.64 0.44
C PHE A 195 -10.45 11.62 -1.10
N HIS A 196 -10.59 12.80 -1.72
CA HIS A 196 -11.09 12.94 -3.08
C HIS A 196 -9.99 13.41 -4.05
N HIS A 197 -9.18 12.47 -4.58
CA HIS A 197 -8.04 12.79 -5.45
C HIS A 197 -8.19 12.22 -6.88
N ALA A 198 -9.24 12.62 -7.60
CA ALA A 198 -9.57 12.05 -8.91
C ALA A 198 -8.44 12.14 -9.97
N LEU A 199 -7.61 13.20 -9.93
CA LEU A 199 -6.43 13.30 -10.80
C LEU A 199 -5.39 12.23 -10.47
N HIS A 200 -5.18 11.95 -9.19
CA HIS A 200 -4.25 10.90 -8.73
C HIS A 200 -4.79 9.53 -9.12
N TYR A 201 -6.10 9.30 -8.96
CA TYR A 201 -6.73 8.05 -9.35
C TYR A 201 -6.68 7.84 -10.87
N THR A 202 -6.90 8.87 -11.69
CA THR A 202 -6.72 8.79 -13.16
C THR A 202 -5.28 8.42 -13.51
N LEU A 203 -4.29 9.09 -12.90
CA LEU A 203 -2.88 8.76 -13.09
C LEU A 203 -2.56 7.31 -12.71
N SER A 204 -3.12 6.83 -11.59
CA SER A 204 -2.89 5.46 -11.11
C SER A 204 -3.34 4.40 -12.10
N TRP A 205 -4.49 4.60 -12.78
CA TRP A 205 -4.98 3.65 -13.78
C TRP A 205 -4.10 3.62 -15.03
N LEU A 206 -3.66 4.79 -15.51
CA LEU A 206 -2.74 4.87 -16.65
C LEU A 206 -1.38 4.24 -16.33
N LEU A 207 -0.85 4.46 -15.13
CA LEU A 207 0.37 3.81 -14.66
C LEU A 207 0.20 2.29 -14.54
N GLU A 208 -0.96 1.80 -14.09
CA GLU A 208 -1.28 0.37 -14.08
C GLU A 208 -1.26 -0.21 -15.49
N TYR A 209 -1.78 0.48 -16.51
CA TYR A 209 -1.67 0.02 -17.90
C TYR A 209 -0.24 0.13 -18.44
N GLY A 210 0.57 1.05 -17.91
CA GLY A 210 2.00 1.15 -18.18
C GLY A 210 2.90 0.17 -17.41
N ARG A 211 2.35 -0.75 -16.59
CA ARG A 211 3.13 -1.63 -15.70
C ARG A 211 4.13 -2.55 -16.42
N ALA A 212 3.95 -2.78 -17.73
CA ALA A 212 4.86 -3.56 -18.57
C ALA A 212 6.15 -2.82 -18.98
N MET A 213 6.18 -1.49 -18.88
CA MET A 213 7.36 -0.68 -19.17
C MET A 213 8.51 -1.03 -18.21
N SER A 214 9.76 -0.80 -18.61
CA SER A 214 10.89 -0.93 -17.66
C SER A 214 10.80 0.13 -16.55
N PRO A 215 11.43 -0.10 -15.37
CA PRO A 215 11.48 0.90 -14.29
C PRO A 215 12.05 2.24 -14.77
N GLU A 216 13.09 2.21 -15.61
CA GLU A 216 13.76 3.39 -16.16
C GLU A 216 12.82 4.15 -17.10
N LYS A 217 12.10 3.44 -17.98
CA LYS A 217 11.15 4.06 -18.91
C LYS A 217 10.01 4.73 -18.16
N MET A 218 9.42 4.07 -17.16
CA MET A 218 8.34 4.66 -16.36
C MET A 218 8.83 5.92 -15.63
N ARG A 219 10.01 5.86 -14.99
CA ARG A 219 10.61 7.02 -14.33
C ARG A 219 10.90 8.15 -15.31
N ASP A 220 11.46 7.86 -16.47
CA ASP A 220 11.79 8.82 -17.52
C ASP A 220 10.54 9.56 -18.05
N VAL A 221 9.42 8.86 -18.25
CA VAL A 221 8.13 9.49 -18.60
C VAL A 221 7.69 10.50 -17.55
N LEU A 222 7.74 10.14 -16.27
CA LEU A 222 7.34 11.02 -15.17
C LEU A 222 8.30 12.19 -14.97
N ILE A 223 9.61 11.95 -15.09
CA ILE A 223 10.63 13.01 -14.98
C ILE A 223 10.52 14.01 -16.13
N ARG A 224 10.22 13.57 -17.36
CA ARG A 224 9.92 14.48 -18.48
C ARG A 224 8.74 15.38 -18.18
N ALA A 225 7.64 14.84 -17.65
CA ALA A 225 6.49 15.64 -17.23
C ALA A 225 6.89 16.68 -16.17
N ALA A 226 7.69 16.28 -15.17
CA ALA A 226 8.20 17.19 -14.14
C ALA A 226 9.11 18.30 -14.72
N GLN A 227 9.96 17.98 -15.69
CA GLN A 227 10.79 18.95 -16.40
C GLN A 227 9.95 19.96 -17.21
N MET A 228 8.87 19.50 -17.84
CA MET A 228 7.92 20.38 -18.53
C MET A 228 7.21 21.31 -17.54
N VAL A 229 6.74 20.81 -16.39
CA VAL A 229 6.14 21.66 -15.34
C VAL A 229 7.16 22.69 -14.84
N ARG A 230 8.39 22.26 -14.58
CA ARG A 230 9.48 23.14 -14.12
C ARG A 230 9.73 24.29 -15.09
N SER A 231 9.91 23.96 -16.37
CA SER A 231 10.24 24.95 -17.42
C SER A 231 9.06 25.87 -17.76
N GLN A 232 7.84 25.34 -17.81
CA GLN A 232 6.66 26.09 -18.30
C GLN A 232 5.87 26.81 -17.21
N ARG A 233 5.87 26.29 -15.97
CA ARG A 233 4.98 26.75 -14.89
C ARG A 233 5.73 27.29 -13.67
N LEU A 234 6.89 26.73 -13.34
CA LEU A 234 7.63 27.15 -12.15
C LEU A 234 8.62 28.29 -12.38
N ALA A 235 9.01 28.56 -13.63
CA ALA A 235 9.96 29.63 -13.98
C ALA A 235 9.59 30.99 -13.39
N ASN A 236 8.29 31.29 -13.27
CA ASN A 236 7.75 32.54 -12.72
C ASN A 236 7.06 32.35 -11.35
N SER A 237 7.30 31.23 -10.68
CA SER A 237 6.70 30.91 -9.37
C SER A 237 7.63 31.27 -8.22
N PRO A 238 7.15 31.31 -6.96
CA PRO A 238 8.02 31.53 -5.80
C PRO A 238 9.03 30.41 -5.54
N HIS A 239 8.92 29.26 -6.23
CA HIS A 239 9.74 28.07 -6.02
C HIS A 239 10.42 27.60 -7.32
N PRO A 240 11.24 28.43 -7.99
CA PRO A 240 11.88 28.04 -9.26
C PRO A 240 12.96 26.96 -9.08
N TYR A 241 13.39 26.72 -7.84
CA TYR A 241 14.50 25.83 -7.47
C TYR A 241 14.09 24.36 -7.23
N LEU A 242 12.82 23.98 -7.45
CA LEU A 242 12.41 22.58 -7.36
C LEU A 242 13.04 21.78 -8.50
N SER A 243 13.74 20.70 -8.14
CA SER A 243 14.25 19.73 -9.10
C SER A 243 13.10 18.88 -9.66
N PRO A 244 13.28 18.20 -10.81
CA PRO A 244 12.28 17.26 -11.32
C PRO A 244 11.91 16.18 -10.30
N ASP A 245 12.88 15.68 -9.51
CA ASP A 245 12.62 14.73 -8.43
C ASP A 245 11.81 15.32 -7.27
N ASP A 246 12.01 16.61 -6.94
CA ASP A 246 11.16 17.29 -5.96
C ASP A 246 9.71 17.35 -6.46
N ILE A 247 9.51 17.77 -7.71
CA ILE A 247 8.18 17.87 -8.33
C ILE A 247 7.51 16.48 -8.37
N LEU A 248 8.25 15.45 -8.78
CA LEU A 248 7.76 14.07 -8.78
C LEU A 248 7.35 13.60 -7.38
N LEU A 249 8.11 13.94 -6.34
CA LEU A 249 7.76 13.56 -4.97
C LEU A 249 6.41 14.16 -4.52
N THR A 250 6.00 15.31 -5.06
CA THR A 250 4.76 15.98 -4.63
C THR A 250 3.49 15.18 -4.96
N ILE A 251 3.45 14.44 -6.07
CA ILE A 251 2.27 13.65 -6.44
C ILE A 251 2.07 12.46 -5.51
N PHE A 252 3.15 11.85 -5.02
CA PHE A 252 3.09 10.70 -4.13
C PHE A 252 2.91 11.09 -2.66
N ASP A 253 3.00 12.40 -2.36
CA ASP A 253 2.80 12.89 -1.01
C ASP A 253 1.34 12.80 -0.56
N TYR A 254 0.38 13.00 -1.47
CA TYR A 254 -1.06 12.94 -1.17
C TYR A 254 -1.54 11.55 -0.75
N PRO A 255 -1.29 10.45 -1.50
CA PRO A 255 -1.66 9.11 -1.04
C PRO A 255 -0.97 8.75 0.29
N LEU A 256 0.25 9.28 0.52
CA LEU A 256 0.97 9.06 1.77
C LEU A 256 0.31 9.80 2.95
N ARG A 257 -0.12 11.05 2.75
CA ARG A 257 -0.90 11.82 3.73
C ARG A 257 -2.18 11.09 4.11
N VAL A 258 -2.91 10.54 3.14
CA VAL A 258 -4.16 9.79 3.38
C VAL A 258 -3.88 8.54 4.23
N CYS A 259 -2.82 7.77 3.92
CA CYS A 259 -2.47 6.59 4.70
C CYS A 259 -2.07 6.92 6.14
N ALA A 260 -1.25 7.96 6.33
CA ALA A 260 -0.88 8.45 7.67
C ALA A 260 -2.10 9.01 8.43
N TRP A 261 -3.02 9.68 7.72
CA TRP A 261 -4.25 10.20 8.30
C TRP A 261 -5.18 9.09 8.79
N LEU A 262 -5.37 8.03 8.00
CA LEU A 262 -6.11 6.83 8.40
C LEU A 262 -5.50 6.18 9.65
N ALA A 263 -4.17 6.15 9.76
CA ALA A 263 -3.49 5.66 10.96
C ALA A 263 -3.80 6.53 12.19
N GLN A 264 -3.74 7.86 12.05
CA GLN A 264 -4.09 8.77 13.15
C GLN A 264 -5.58 8.67 13.56
N MET A 265 -6.49 8.47 12.60
CA MET A 265 -7.91 8.24 12.87
C MET A 265 -8.13 6.96 13.65
N LYS A 266 -7.47 5.86 13.26
CA LYS A 266 -7.51 4.58 14.00
C LYS A 266 -6.94 4.71 15.42
N ALA A 267 -5.90 5.52 15.59
CA ALA A 267 -5.33 5.86 16.90
C ALA A 267 -6.22 6.84 17.72
N GLY A 268 -7.41 7.20 17.23
CA GLY A 268 -8.35 8.06 17.95
C GLY A 268 -7.91 9.53 18.07
N MET A 269 -6.99 10.00 17.23
CA MET A 269 -6.53 11.40 17.28
C MET A 269 -7.56 12.40 16.74
N TRP A 270 -8.50 11.93 15.91
CA TRP A 270 -9.48 12.73 15.18
C TRP A 270 -10.91 12.58 15.72
N VAL A 271 -11.09 12.04 16.93
CA VAL A 271 -12.42 11.79 17.52
C VAL A 271 -13.26 13.06 17.68
N ARG A 272 -12.62 14.22 17.87
CA ARG A 272 -13.29 15.52 18.02
C ARG A 272 -13.93 16.04 16.74
N ASN A 273 -13.52 15.51 15.58
CA ASN A 273 -14.09 15.88 14.28
C ASN A 273 -15.49 15.30 14.03
N GLY A 274 -16.00 14.45 14.92
CA GLY A 274 -17.38 13.94 14.85
C GLY A 274 -17.56 12.66 14.02
N LEU A 275 -18.82 12.27 13.86
CA LEU A 275 -19.23 11.01 13.22
C LEU A 275 -19.14 11.07 11.69
N SER A 276 -19.39 12.23 11.08
CA SER A 276 -19.22 12.45 9.64
C SER A 276 -17.84 12.01 9.14
N LEU A 277 -16.79 12.41 9.83
CA LEU A 277 -15.42 12.05 9.45
C LEU A 277 -15.18 10.53 9.57
N ARG A 278 -15.74 9.89 10.60
CA ARG A 278 -15.71 8.42 10.74
C ARG A 278 -16.47 7.73 9.61
N HIS A 279 -17.60 8.29 9.17
CA HIS A 279 -18.34 7.77 8.03
C HIS A 279 -17.58 7.94 6.70
N GLN A 280 -16.93 9.09 6.47
CA GLN A 280 -16.06 9.30 5.31
C GLN A 280 -14.94 8.26 5.26
N MET A 281 -14.26 8.01 6.38
CA MET A 281 -13.24 6.96 6.51
C MET A 281 -13.79 5.57 6.18
N SER A 282 -14.95 5.22 6.73
CA SER A 282 -15.62 3.94 6.48
C SER A 282 -15.97 3.78 5.00
N GLN A 283 -16.54 4.82 4.39
CA GLN A 283 -16.91 4.83 2.98
C GLN A 283 -15.68 4.75 2.07
N TYR A 284 -14.58 5.42 2.39
CA TYR A 284 -13.35 5.35 1.60
C TYR A 284 -12.72 3.94 1.59
N ARG A 285 -12.90 3.16 2.68
CA ARG A 285 -12.42 1.77 2.81
C ARG A 285 -13.48 0.71 2.48
N ALA A 286 -14.70 1.09 2.14
CA ALA A 286 -15.79 0.16 1.87
C ALA A 286 -15.51 -0.70 0.62
N VAL A 287 -16.08 -1.92 0.58
CA VAL A 287 -15.89 -2.87 -0.53
C VAL A 287 -16.22 -2.25 -1.89
N THR A 288 -17.28 -1.45 -1.96
CA THR A 288 -17.81 -0.83 -3.19
C THR A 288 -16.96 0.31 -3.75
N THR A 289 -16.01 0.85 -2.98
CA THR A 289 -15.26 2.07 -3.31
C THR A 289 -13.75 1.90 -3.19
N ARG A 290 -13.26 1.01 -2.31
CA ARG A 290 -11.84 0.82 -2.00
C ARG A 290 -10.98 0.53 -3.24
N GLU A 291 -11.50 -0.20 -4.23
CA GLU A 291 -10.77 -0.53 -5.47
C GLU A 291 -10.41 0.74 -6.26
N MET A 292 -11.27 1.75 -6.22
CA MET A 292 -11.13 2.98 -7.00
C MET A 292 -10.63 4.16 -6.16
N ALA A 293 -10.29 3.93 -4.89
CA ALA A 293 -9.77 4.92 -3.97
C ALA A 293 -8.58 4.34 -3.19
N PHE A 294 -8.80 3.71 -2.03
CA PHE A 294 -7.73 3.19 -1.18
C PHE A 294 -6.66 2.34 -1.90
N TYR A 295 -7.06 1.40 -2.77
CA TYR A 295 -6.10 0.57 -3.50
C TYR A 295 -5.33 1.35 -4.56
N ARG A 296 -5.90 2.45 -5.08
CA ARG A 296 -5.19 3.37 -5.98
C ARG A 296 -4.10 4.14 -5.23
N ASP A 297 -4.37 4.53 -3.98
CA ASP A 297 -3.36 5.17 -3.14
C ASP A 297 -2.23 4.20 -2.79
N ILE A 298 -2.54 2.94 -2.43
CA ILE A 298 -1.52 1.89 -2.22
C ILE A 298 -0.68 1.70 -3.48
N PHE A 299 -1.30 1.60 -4.65
CA PHE A 299 -0.60 1.44 -5.93
C PHE A 299 0.30 2.65 -6.27
N LEU A 300 -0.13 3.87 -5.98
CA LEU A 300 0.70 5.08 -6.15
C LEU A 300 1.89 5.09 -5.20
N LEU A 301 1.73 4.66 -3.95
CA LEU A 301 2.85 4.51 -3.01
C LEU A 301 3.85 3.45 -3.48
N GLN A 302 3.37 2.33 -4.02
CA GLN A 302 4.22 1.30 -4.63
C GLN A 302 4.98 1.85 -5.84
N THR A 303 4.30 2.64 -6.67
CA THR A 303 4.94 3.34 -7.80
C THR A 303 6.02 4.30 -7.30
N ALA A 304 5.78 5.02 -6.22
CA ALA A 304 6.76 5.94 -5.64
C ALA A 304 8.06 5.24 -5.21
N PHE A 305 8.00 4.04 -4.64
CA PHE A 305 9.19 3.26 -4.27
C PHE A 305 10.02 2.80 -5.48
N VAL A 306 9.40 2.72 -6.65
CA VAL A 306 10.05 2.33 -7.91
C VAL A 306 10.62 3.56 -8.63
N VAL A 307 9.86 4.65 -8.68
CA VAL A 307 10.20 5.81 -9.52
C VAL A 307 10.89 6.94 -8.77
N CYS A 308 10.93 6.93 -7.43
CA CYS A 308 11.69 7.86 -6.60
C CYS A 308 12.91 7.16 -5.98
N ASP A 309 13.82 7.93 -5.39
CA ASP A 309 14.85 7.35 -4.50
C ASP A 309 14.18 6.63 -3.31
N PRO A 310 14.39 5.31 -3.13
CA PRO A 310 13.68 4.53 -2.12
C PRO A 310 13.94 5.02 -0.68
N SER A 311 15.17 5.45 -0.36
CA SER A 311 15.53 5.95 0.96
C SER A 311 14.85 7.29 1.25
N ARG A 312 14.82 8.20 0.28
CA ARG A 312 14.13 9.50 0.37
C ARG A 312 12.61 9.33 0.52
N PHE A 313 12.03 8.37 -0.18
CA PHE A 313 10.60 8.08 -0.05
C PHE A 313 10.27 7.38 1.27
N LEU A 314 11.15 6.50 1.76
CA LEU A 314 11.01 5.91 3.09
C LEU A 314 11.15 6.96 4.20
N ALA A 315 12.12 7.88 4.11
CA ALA A 315 12.25 9.02 5.00
C ALA A 315 10.99 9.89 4.98
N SER A 316 10.38 10.00 3.79
CA SER A 316 9.11 10.69 3.61
C SER A 316 7.96 10.01 4.36
N LEU A 317 7.86 8.69 4.24
CA LEU A 317 6.88 7.87 4.94
C LEU A 317 7.01 8.01 6.47
N ILE A 318 8.23 7.87 6.99
CA ILE A 318 8.54 8.03 8.42
C ILE A 318 8.10 9.41 8.95
N ASP A 319 8.36 10.48 8.18
CA ASP A 319 8.01 11.83 8.55
C ASP A 319 6.50 12.07 8.59
N ARG A 320 5.75 11.55 7.61
CA ARG A 320 4.29 11.71 7.52
C ARG A 320 3.55 10.99 8.64
N PHE A 321 4.05 9.84 9.06
CA PHE A 321 3.57 9.13 10.24
C PHE A 321 4.04 9.77 11.55
N GLY A 322 4.98 10.72 11.51
CA GLY A 322 5.41 11.44 12.70
C GLY A 322 6.20 10.61 13.70
N VAL A 323 6.93 9.59 13.22
CA VAL A 323 7.74 8.70 14.08
C VAL A 323 9.25 8.88 13.89
N GLY A 324 9.68 9.92 13.18
CA GLY A 324 11.10 10.17 12.87
C GLY A 324 12.03 10.24 14.08
N ASP A 325 11.60 10.82 15.20
CA ASP A 325 12.41 10.90 16.43
C ASP A 325 12.66 9.51 17.04
N TRP A 326 11.65 8.63 17.00
CA TRP A 326 11.78 7.25 17.47
C TRP A 326 12.74 6.45 16.58
N MET A 327 12.75 6.72 15.27
CA MET A 327 13.69 6.12 14.33
C MET A 327 15.14 6.64 14.48
N ARG A 328 15.37 7.54 15.45
CA ARG A 328 16.70 7.99 15.90
C ARG A 328 17.02 7.56 17.34
N GLY A 329 16.14 6.79 17.98
CA GLY A 329 16.30 6.32 19.36
C GLY A 329 15.73 7.26 20.43
N ASN A 330 15.11 8.37 20.01
CA ASN A 330 14.43 9.28 20.93
C ASN A 330 12.96 8.87 21.11
N TYR A 331 12.72 7.88 21.96
CA TYR A 331 11.37 7.37 22.29
C TYR A 331 10.58 8.31 23.21
N VAL A 332 10.55 9.60 22.86
CA VAL A 332 9.78 10.61 23.58
C VAL A 332 8.48 10.83 22.82
N THR A 333 7.37 10.64 23.52
CA THR A 333 6.04 10.94 23.01
C THR A 333 5.92 12.44 22.76
N ARG A 334 5.34 12.80 21.61
CA ARG A 334 5.16 14.21 21.24
C ARG A 334 4.27 14.94 22.27
N PRO A 335 4.53 16.22 22.57
CA PRO A 335 3.65 17.00 23.44
C PRO A 335 2.19 16.96 22.96
N GLY A 336 1.25 16.63 23.87
CA GLY A 336 -0.18 16.50 23.55
C GLY A 336 -0.61 15.16 22.95
N TYR A 337 0.30 14.19 22.81
CA TYR A 337 0.00 12.82 22.41
C TYR A 337 0.05 11.91 23.64
N GLU A 338 -0.81 10.90 23.65
CA GLU A 338 -0.72 9.79 24.60
C GLU A 338 0.25 8.75 24.02
N ASP A 339 1.06 8.12 24.89
CA ASP A 339 2.02 7.09 24.49
C ASP A 339 1.36 6.02 23.60
N ALA A 340 0.14 5.60 23.95
CA ALA A 340 -0.59 4.55 23.25
C ALA A 340 -0.86 4.92 21.80
N LYS A 341 -1.22 6.18 21.55
CA LYS A 341 -1.48 6.70 20.20
C LYS A 341 -0.21 6.67 19.35
N HIS A 342 0.96 6.92 19.95
CA HIS A 342 2.22 6.90 19.22
C HIS A 342 2.62 5.47 18.82
N VAL A 343 2.44 4.50 19.72
CA VAL A 343 2.60 3.07 19.42
C VAL A 343 1.65 2.62 18.32
N ASP A 344 0.39 3.06 18.37
CA ASP A 344 -0.63 2.71 17.38
C ASP A 344 -0.28 3.23 15.98
N ILE A 345 0.24 4.44 15.89
CA ILE A 345 0.71 5.02 14.63
C ILE A 345 1.92 4.27 14.09
N LEU A 346 2.87 3.90 14.96
CA LEU A 346 4.02 3.08 14.58
C LEU A 346 3.56 1.70 14.07
N GLU A 347 2.61 1.07 14.74
CA GLU A 347 2.03 -0.21 14.33
C GLU A 347 1.40 -0.12 12.93
N GLU A 348 0.61 0.93 12.67
CA GLU A 348 0.00 1.14 11.36
C GLU A 348 1.02 1.50 10.27
N MET A 349 2.13 2.19 10.60
CA MET A 349 3.23 2.44 9.67
C MET A 349 3.92 1.14 9.25
N VAL A 350 4.24 0.29 10.22
CA VAL A 350 4.85 -1.03 9.96
C VAL A 350 3.91 -1.91 9.14
N HIS A 351 2.61 -1.89 9.47
CA HIS A 351 1.60 -2.59 8.69
C HIS A 351 1.47 -2.06 7.25
N LEU A 352 1.58 -0.75 7.04
CA LEU A 352 1.60 -0.18 5.69
C LEU A 352 2.80 -0.68 4.89
N MET A 353 4.00 -0.75 5.48
CA MET A 353 5.18 -1.31 4.81
C MET A 353 4.99 -2.77 4.41
N ILE A 354 4.32 -3.57 5.25
CA ILE A 354 3.93 -4.94 4.91
C ILE A 354 3.02 -4.93 3.68
N VAL A 355 1.91 -4.18 3.74
CA VAL A 355 0.94 -4.07 2.64
C VAL A 355 1.58 -3.66 1.31
N LEU A 356 2.51 -2.70 1.35
CA LEU A 356 3.22 -2.22 0.15
C LEU A 356 4.06 -3.29 -0.53
N VAL A 357 4.59 -4.25 0.23
CA VAL A 357 5.38 -5.39 -0.31
C VAL A 357 4.48 -6.55 -0.75
N THR A 358 3.39 -6.81 0.00
CA THR A 358 2.56 -8.00 -0.18
C THR A 358 1.44 -7.86 -1.20
N ASP A 359 0.82 -6.67 -1.33
CA ASP A 359 -0.28 -6.49 -2.29
C ASP A 359 0.24 -6.28 -3.71
N ARG A 360 0.41 -7.38 -4.45
CA ARG A 360 0.93 -7.38 -5.83
C ARG A 360 -0.16 -7.48 -6.89
N THR A 361 -1.43 -7.29 -6.51
CA THR A 361 -2.60 -7.56 -7.36
C THR A 361 -2.56 -6.75 -8.66
N SER A 362 -2.21 -5.46 -8.58
CA SER A 362 -2.15 -4.54 -9.73
C SER A 362 -0.77 -4.45 -10.40
N LEU A 363 0.24 -5.17 -9.90
CA LEU A 363 1.64 -4.95 -10.30
C LEU A 363 2.13 -5.90 -11.41
N SER A 364 1.47 -7.04 -11.57
CA SER A 364 1.95 -8.12 -12.43
C SER A 364 1.47 -7.96 -13.89
N CYS A 365 2.40 -8.11 -14.84
CA CYS A 365 2.08 -8.38 -16.25
C CYS A 365 1.90 -9.88 -16.41
N MET A 366 0.67 -10.37 -16.51
CA MET A 366 0.43 -11.78 -16.83
C MET A 366 -0.12 -11.86 -18.26
N ASN A 367 0.39 -12.84 -19.01
CA ASN A 367 0.03 -13.05 -20.41
C ASN A 367 -1.38 -13.66 -20.58
N ASP A 368 -1.97 -14.17 -19.49
CA ASP A 368 -3.31 -14.76 -19.45
C ASP A 368 -4.16 -14.03 -18.40
N GLU A 369 -4.96 -13.07 -18.88
CA GLU A 369 -5.79 -12.21 -18.04
C GLU A 369 -6.92 -12.99 -17.36
N ASP A 370 -7.47 -14.01 -18.02
CA ASP A 370 -8.61 -14.77 -17.52
C ASP A 370 -8.21 -15.66 -16.34
N SER A 371 -7.09 -16.40 -16.44
CA SER A 371 -6.60 -17.19 -15.30
C SER A 371 -6.15 -16.31 -14.13
N THR A 372 -5.60 -15.13 -14.44
CA THR A 372 -5.24 -14.14 -13.40
C THR A 372 -6.47 -13.65 -12.66
N GLN A 373 -7.55 -13.34 -13.38
CA GLN A 373 -8.80 -12.88 -12.79
C GLN A 373 -9.47 -13.99 -11.96
N ASN A 374 -9.45 -15.23 -12.44
CA ASN A 374 -9.93 -16.40 -11.67
C ASN A 374 -9.14 -16.57 -10.37
N SER A 375 -7.81 -16.42 -10.42
CA SER A 375 -6.94 -16.52 -9.23
C SER A 375 -7.21 -15.40 -8.22
N ILE A 376 -7.39 -14.16 -8.67
CA ILE A 376 -7.75 -13.03 -7.80
C ILE A 376 -9.10 -13.28 -7.15
N MET A 377 -10.06 -13.76 -7.93
CA MET A 377 -11.40 -14.07 -7.48
C MET A 377 -11.44 -15.21 -6.46
N ALA A 378 -10.70 -16.29 -6.71
CA ALA A 378 -10.54 -17.40 -5.77
C ALA A 378 -9.96 -16.92 -4.44
N ARG A 379 -8.96 -16.03 -4.48
CA ARG A 379 -8.38 -15.40 -3.29
C ARG A 379 -9.41 -14.54 -2.55
N ASP A 380 -10.20 -13.74 -3.26
CA ASP A 380 -11.23 -12.88 -2.65
C ASP A 380 -12.34 -13.71 -1.99
N ILE A 381 -12.77 -14.81 -2.62
CA ILE A 381 -13.74 -15.75 -2.03
C ILE A 381 -13.14 -16.43 -0.80
N ALA A 382 -11.87 -16.87 -0.87
CA ALA A 382 -11.18 -17.46 0.28
C ALA A 382 -11.14 -16.50 1.48
N HIS A 383 -10.77 -15.24 1.26
CA HIS A 383 -10.78 -14.22 2.31
C HIS A 383 -12.18 -13.90 2.87
N ALA A 384 -13.23 -14.02 2.04
CA ALA A 384 -14.60 -13.79 2.48
C ALA A 384 -15.14 -14.94 3.35
N LEU A 385 -14.80 -16.19 3.00
CA LEU A 385 -15.30 -17.42 3.60
C LEU A 385 -14.42 -17.99 4.72
N CYS A 386 -13.17 -17.53 4.88
CA CYS A 386 -12.23 -18.13 5.84
C CYS A 386 -12.68 -18.05 7.30
N PHE A 387 -13.46 -17.02 7.67
CA PHE A 387 -13.92 -16.83 9.05
C PHE A 387 -15.21 -17.57 9.36
N LYS A 388 -16.13 -17.66 8.39
CA LYS A 388 -17.41 -18.35 8.55
C LYS A 388 -18.07 -18.65 7.21
N PRO A 389 -18.94 -19.68 7.14
CA PRO A 389 -19.80 -19.90 5.98
C PRO A 389 -20.72 -18.70 5.73
N LEU A 390 -20.99 -18.41 4.46
CA LEU A 390 -21.84 -17.28 4.04
C LEU A 390 -22.92 -17.72 3.05
N SER A 391 -24.06 -17.04 3.06
CA SER A 391 -25.05 -17.15 1.98
C SER A 391 -24.50 -16.56 0.68
N TYR A 392 -25.10 -16.91 -0.47
CA TYR A 392 -24.73 -16.31 -1.76
C TYR A 392 -24.82 -14.77 -1.73
N THR A 393 -25.89 -14.25 -1.11
CA THR A 393 -26.14 -12.81 -0.98
C THR A 393 -25.07 -12.12 -0.14
N ASP A 394 -24.75 -12.68 1.04
CA ASP A 394 -23.72 -12.11 1.92
C ASP A 394 -22.32 -12.18 1.30
N LEU A 395 -22.02 -13.25 0.56
CA LEU A 395 -20.77 -13.39 -0.16
C LEU A 395 -20.66 -12.32 -1.27
N THR A 396 -21.70 -12.14 -2.07
CA THR A 396 -21.72 -11.17 -3.17
C THR A 396 -21.52 -9.73 -2.66
N ILE A 397 -22.11 -9.37 -1.51
CA ILE A 397 -21.92 -8.03 -0.90
C ILE A 397 -20.46 -7.79 -0.44
N ARG A 398 -19.73 -8.86 -0.12
CA ARG A 398 -18.32 -8.79 0.30
C ARG A 398 -17.33 -8.80 -0.87
N MET A 399 -17.81 -9.09 -2.07
CA MET A 399 -17.01 -9.15 -3.28
C MET A 399 -17.09 -7.83 -4.04
N ASN A 400 -16.05 -7.53 -4.83
CA ASN A 400 -15.99 -6.29 -5.59
C ASN A 400 -16.97 -6.35 -6.78
N ASP A 401 -17.46 -5.20 -7.25
CA ASP A 401 -18.44 -5.08 -8.36
C ASP A 401 -18.02 -5.91 -9.61
N LYS A 402 -16.70 -5.99 -9.90
CA LYS A 402 -16.16 -6.78 -11.02
C LYS A 402 -16.41 -8.29 -10.95
N SER A 403 -16.50 -8.84 -9.74
CA SER A 403 -16.66 -10.29 -9.55
C SER A 403 -18.12 -10.71 -9.61
N GLY A 404 -19.07 -9.86 -9.20
CA GLY A 404 -20.50 -10.18 -9.29
C GLY A 404 -21.05 -10.18 -10.72
N GLU A 405 -20.38 -9.48 -11.64
CA GLU A 405 -20.76 -9.36 -13.05
C GLU A 405 -20.03 -10.36 -13.97
N SER A 406 -19.03 -11.10 -13.44
CA SER A 406 -18.24 -12.02 -14.25
C SER A 406 -18.95 -13.37 -14.42
N GLY A 407 -19.06 -13.85 -15.66
CA GLY A 407 -19.76 -15.11 -15.97
C GLY A 407 -19.15 -16.35 -15.31
N ASN A 408 -17.89 -16.27 -14.89
CA ASN A 408 -17.11 -17.33 -14.21
C ASN A 408 -17.34 -17.39 -12.70
N PHE A 409 -18.14 -16.50 -12.08
CA PHE A 409 -18.23 -16.44 -10.61
C PHE A 409 -18.66 -17.76 -10.00
N GLN A 410 -19.67 -18.38 -10.58
CA GLN A 410 -20.23 -19.62 -10.09
C GLN A 410 -19.25 -20.78 -10.24
N GLU A 411 -18.46 -20.79 -11.31
CA GLU A 411 -17.43 -21.80 -11.58
C GLU A 411 -16.32 -21.74 -10.52
N VAL A 412 -15.76 -20.54 -10.31
CA VAL A 412 -14.72 -20.33 -9.28
C VAL A 412 -15.28 -20.60 -7.88
N LEU A 413 -16.52 -20.19 -7.58
CA LEU A 413 -17.14 -20.47 -6.30
C LEU A 413 -17.30 -21.98 -6.04
N ALA A 414 -17.75 -22.74 -7.04
CA ALA A 414 -17.86 -24.20 -6.93
C ALA A 414 -16.49 -24.89 -6.80
N GLU A 415 -15.45 -24.29 -7.39
CA GLU A 415 -14.06 -24.74 -7.25
C GLU A 415 -13.54 -24.55 -5.81
N VAL A 416 -13.70 -23.37 -5.23
CA VAL A 416 -13.08 -23.01 -3.94
C VAL A 416 -13.94 -23.34 -2.71
N ALA A 417 -15.25 -23.46 -2.86
CA ALA A 417 -16.18 -23.64 -1.74
C ALA A 417 -17.09 -24.85 -1.90
N THR A 418 -17.57 -25.37 -0.78
CA THR A 418 -18.58 -26.43 -0.71
C THR A 418 -19.93 -25.81 -0.34
N PHE A 419 -20.96 -26.08 -1.13
CA PHE A 419 -22.32 -25.66 -0.80
C PHE A 419 -22.93 -26.58 0.25
N ARG A 420 -23.42 -25.99 1.34
CA ARG A 420 -24.19 -26.65 2.39
C ARG A 420 -25.67 -26.27 2.22
N PRO A 421 -26.57 -27.24 1.96
CA PRO A 421 -27.99 -26.96 1.82
C PRO A 421 -28.60 -26.49 3.15
N PRO A 422 -29.72 -25.76 3.12
CA PRO A 422 -30.44 -25.39 4.34
C PRO A 422 -30.99 -26.64 5.04
N GLU A 423 -30.83 -26.73 6.35
CA GLU A 423 -31.29 -27.88 7.16
C GLU A 423 -32.73 -27.70 7.66
N GLY A 424 -33.19 -26.45 7.85
CA GLY A 424 -34.56 -26.11 8.24
C GLY A 424 -35.32 -25.27 7.21
N MET A 425 -36.64 -25.16 7.40
CA MET A 425 -37.55 -24.38 6.53
C MET A 425 -37.20 -22.88 6.45
N ASN A 426 -36.54 -22.35 7.48
CA ASN A 426 -36.14 -20.94 7.57
C ASN A 426 -34.64 -20.72 7.31
N ASP A 427 -33.88 -21.78 7.04
CA ASP A 427 -32.44 -21.67 6.81
C ASP A 427 -32.16 -21.33 5.34
N THR A 428 -31.03 -20.69 5.11
CA THR A 428 -30.52 -20.43 3.75
C THR A 428 -29.28 -21.29 3.51
N GLY A 429 -29.11 -21.76 2.27
CA GLY A 429 -27.91 -22.49 1.89
C GLY A 429 -26.67 -21.61 2.03
N THR A 430 -25.56 -22.19 2.50
CA THR A 430 -24.31 -21.48 2.76
C THR A 430 -23.14 -22.09 2.01
N PHE A 431 -22.13 -21.29 1.73
CA PHE A 431 -20.87 -21.71 1.15
C PHE A 431 -19.80 -21.74 2.23
N GLU A 432 -19.06 -22.83 2.31
CA GLU A 432 -17.92 -22.99 3.22
C GLU A 432 -16.63 -23.18 2.41
N LEU A 433 -15.55 -22.53 2.84
CA LEU A 433 -14.25 -22.65 2.17
C LEU A 433 -13.73 -24.08 2.26
N LYS A 434 -13.30 -24.65 1.13
CA LYS A 434 -12.62 -25.94 1.11
C LYS A 434 -11.26 -25.83 1.82
N PRO A 435 -10.86 -26.81 2.66
CA PRO A 435 -9.63 -26.72 3.45
C PRO A 435 -8.36 -26.48 2.64
N ASP A 436 -8.28 -26.98 1.40
CA ASP A 436 -7.10 -26.81 0.54
C ASP A 436 -6.90 -25.36 0.07
N TYR A 437 -7.95 -24.53 0.10
CA TYR A 437 -7.92 -23.12 -0.31
C TYR A 437 -7.61 -22.15 0.84
N LEU A 438 -7.43 -22.65 2.08
CA LEU A 438 -6.93 -21.83 3.19
C LEU A 438 -5.53 -21.27 2.93
N ASP A 439 -4.76 -21.90 2.04
CA ASP A 439 -3.45 -21.43 1.61
C ASP A 439 -3.50 -20.11 0.79
N LEU A 440 -4.68 -19.73 0.29
CA LEU A 440 -4.90 -18.44 -0.38
C LEU A 440 -5.14 -17.28 0.60
N VAL A 441 -5.38 -17.58 1.89
CA VAL A 441 -5.68 -16.57 2.90
C VAL A 441 -4.38 -15.96 3.41
N ASP A 442 -4.17 -14.69 3.08
CA ASP A 442 -3.13 -13.84 3.69
C ASP A 442 -3.64 -13.13 4.97
N PRO A 443 -3.13 -13.43 6.18
CA PRO A 443 -3.51 -12.73 7.40
C PRO A 443 -3.24 -11.22 7.36
N TYR A 444 -2.29 -10.77 6.54
CA TYR A 444 -1.88 -9.36 6.43
C TYR A 444 -2.59 -8.64 5.26
N CYS A 445 -3.71 -9.20 4.79
CA CYS A 445 -4.52 -8.62 3.74
C CYS A 445 -4.98 -7.19 4.09
N THR A 446 -4.92 -6.31 3.09
CA THR A 446 -5.06 -4.85 3.23
C THR A 446 -6.35 -4.35 3.87
N HIS A 447 -7.40 -5.18 3.87
CA HIS A 447 -8.72 -4.84 4.38
C HIS A 447 -9.09 -5.51 5.70
N TYR A 448 -8.21 -6.35 6.27
CA TYR A 448 -8.44 -6.95 7.58
C TYR A 448 -8.26 -5.92 8.70
N THR A 449 -9.10 -6.05 9.72
CA THR A 449 -8.90 -5.40 11.02
C THR A 449 -7.79 -6.12 11.81
N LYS A 450 -7.28 -5.49 12.88
CA LYS A 450 -6.27 -6.11 13.76
C LYS A 450 -6.74 -7.48 14.28
N ASN A 451 -8.01 -7.56 14.70
CA ASN A 451 -8.62 -8.80 15.20
C ASN A 451 -8.72 -9.86 14.10
N GLN A 452 -9.15 -9.49 12.89
CA GLN A 452 -9.24 -10.41 11.76
C GLN A 452 -7.87 -10.93 11.32
N ARG A 453 -6.81 -10.12 11.42
CA ARG A 453 -5.44 -10.54 11.15
C ARG A 453 -4.99 -11.63 12.14
N GLU A 454 -5.21 -11.41 13.44
CA GLU A 454 -4.90 -12.41 14.47
C GLU A 454 -5.71 -13.71 14.28
N GLU A 455 -7.00 -13.58 13.98
CA GLU A 455 -7.89 -14.71 13.70
C GLU A 455 -7.43 -15.49 12.46
N ALA A 456 -7.11 -14.81 11.36
CA ALA A 456 -6.62 -15.43 10.12
C ALA A 456 -5.25 -16.13 10.31
N GLU A 457 -4.32 -15.52 11.05
CA GLU A 457 -3.03 -16.16 11.36
C GLU A 457 -3.22 -17.42 12.23
N ASN A 458 -4.16 -17.38 13.19
CA ASN A 458 -4.50 -18.54 14.00
C ASN A 458 -5.18 -19.66 13.20
N LEU A 459 -6.09 -19.31 12.29
CA LEU A 459 -6.72 -20.26 11.36
C LEU A 459 -5.66 -20.98 10.51
N TYR A 460 -4.72 -20.23 9.95
CA TYR A 460 -3.60 -20.79 9.19
C TYR A 460 -2.75 -21.75 10.04
N LYS A 461 -2.38 -21.35 11.26
CA LYS A 461 -1.58 -22.18 12.19
C LYS A 461 -2.29 -23.49 12.51
N GLN A 462 -3.59 -23.45 12.80
CA GLN A 462 -4.38 -24.66 13.10
C GLN A 462 -4.50 -25.58 11.89
N TRP A 463 -4.71 -25.02 10.69
CA TRP A 463 -4.77 -25.78 9.45
C TRP A 463 -3.43 -26.47 9.14
N MET A 464 -2.32 -25.73 9.19
CA MET A 464 -0.98 -26.28 8.99
C MET A 464 -0.60 -27.30 10.06
N ALA A 465 -1.07 -27.16 11.30
CA ALA A 465 -0.83 -28.13 12.37
C ALA A 465 -1.44 -29.49 12.02
N LYS A 466 -2.69 -29.47 11.54
CA LYS A 466 -3.39 -30.68 11.05
C LYS A 466 -2.69 -31.27 9.82
N LYS A 467 -2.25 -30.43 8.88
CA LYS A 467 -1.61 -30.86 7.63
C LYS A 467 -0.21 -31.46 7.85
N THR A 468 0.56 -30.92 8.78
CA THR A 468 1.98 -31.29 9.00
C THR A 468 2.21 -32.18 10.23
N GLY A 469 1.21 -32.33 11.10
CA GLY A 469 1.34 -33.04 12.38
C GLY A 469 2.19 -32.30 13.43
N LYS A 470 2.57 -31.05 13.17
CA LYS A 470 3.34 -30.21 14.11
C LYS A 470 2.41 -29.47 15.07
N ASP A 471 2.96 -29.04 16.21
CA ASP A 471 2.25 -28.17 17.14
C ASP A 471 1.93 -26.81 16.50
N ALA A 472 0.70 -26.32 16.71
CA ALA A 472 0.20 -25.07 16.15
C ALA A 472 1.01 -23.86 16.61
N ALA A 473 1.51 -23.87 17.86
CA ALA A 473 2.35 -22.79 18.36
C ALA A 473 3.71 -22.71 17.66
N SER A 474 4.21 -23.82 17.10
CA SER A 474 5.48 -23.87 16.36
C SER A 474 5.38 -23.41 14.90
N ILE A 475 4.17 -23.20 14.39
CA ILE A 475 3.92 -22.85 13.00
C ILE A 475 4.04 -21.33 12.80
N VAL A 476 4.80 -20.96 11.77
CA VAL A 476 4.99 -19.58 11.34
C VAL A 476 4.35 -19.43 9.97
N PHE A 477 3.50 -18.41 9.81
CA PHE A 477 3.01 -18.02 8.50
C PHE A 477 4.15 -17.41 7.68
N GLU A 478 4.45 -18.02 6.54
CA GLU A 478 5.41 -17.51 5.56
C GLU A 478 4.64 -16.97 4.34
N PRO A 479 4.73 -15.66 4.03
CA PRO A 479 4.05 -15.06 2.89
C PRO A 479 4.44 -15.70 1.56
N LYS A 480 3.44 -16.07 0.74
CA LYS A 480 3.64 -16.58 -0.62
C LYS A 480 3.48 -15.44 -1.62
N LEU A 481 4.51 -14.62 -1.74
CA LEU A 481 4.47 -13.45 -2.61
C LEU A 481 4.50 -13.84 -4.08
N ARG A 482 3.63 -13.23 -4.88
CA ARG A 482 3.65 -13.40 -6.34
C ARG A 482 4.93 -12.77 -6.88
N VAL A 483 5.75 -13.55 -7.61
CA VAL A 483 7.01 -13.05 -8.18
C VAL A 483 6.75 -12.01 -9.26
N ILE A 484 7.40 -10.84 -9.15
CA ILE A 484 7.39 -9.79 -10.19
C ILE A 484 8.62 -9.98 -11.07
N ARG A 485 8.46 -10.67 -12.20
CA ARG A 485 9.59 -11.07 -13.06
C ARG A 485 10.07 -9.97 -14.00
N SER A 486 9.20 -9.04 -14.35
CA SER A 486 9.44 -8.00 -15.35
C SER A 486 8.50 -6.82 -15.15
N GLY A 487 8.74 -5.75 -15.91
CA GLY A 487 7.96 -4.52 -15.87
C GLY A 487 8.48 -3.51 -14.84
N ALA A 488 7.68 -2.48 -14.58
CA ALA A 488 8.15 -1.32 -13.85
C ALA A 488 8.42 -1.66 -12.38
N TYR A 489 7.71 -2.64 -11.84
CA TYR A 489 7.67 -2.93 -10.40
C TYR A 489 8.65 -4.01 -9.93
N VAL A 490 9.61 -4.42 -10.77
CA VAL A 490 10.61 -5.46 -10.41
C VAL A 490 11.38 -5.07 -9.14
N GLY A 491 11.75 -3.79 -9.00
CA GLY A 491 12.50 -3.27 -7.85
C GLY A 491 11.64 -2.79 -6.66
N LEU A 492 10.37 -3.20 -6.57
CA LEU A 492 9.44 -2.69 -5.54
C LEU A 492 9.99 -2.81 -4.11
N SER A 493 10.61 -3.94 -3.78
CA SER A 493 11.09 -4.26 -2.43
C SER A 493 12.49 -3.72 -2.13
N ASN A 494 13.14 -3.00 -3.06
CA ASN A 494 14.50 -2.47 -2.88
C ASN A 494 14.62 -1.54 -1.66
N PHE A 495 13.52 -0.87 -1.26
CA PHE A 495 13.53 -0.03 -0.06
C PHE A 495 13.83 -0.82 1.23
N THR A 496 13.49 -2.12 1.27
CA THR A 496 13.76 -3.00 2.42
C THR A 496 15.25 -3.31 2.60
N GLN A 497 16.03 -3.15 1.52
CA GLN A 497 17.47 -3.38 1.51
C GLN A 497 18.26 -2.11 1.89
N THR A 498 17.59 -0.98 2.10
CA THR A 498 18.24 0.30 2.44
C THR A 498 18.74 0.32 3.89
N PRO A 499 19.83 1.05 4.17
CA PRO A 499 20.29 1.24 5.55
C PRO A 499 19.25 1.94 6.44
N LEU A 500 18.45 2.86 5.88
CA LEU A 500 17.37 3.52 6.61
C LEU A 500 16.32 2.51 7.08
N PHE A 501 15.91 1.58 6.23
CA PHE A 501 14.97 0.54 6.61
C PHE A 501 15.52 -0.36 7.72
N ALA A 502 16.79 -0.78 7.60
CA ALA A 502 17.43 -1.54 8.67
C ALA A 502 17.45 -0.76 10.00
N GLN A 503 17.69 0.56 9.97
CA GLN A 503 17.63 1.36 11.19
C GLN A 503 16.21 1.49 11.76
N VAL A 504 15.18 1.59 10.92
CA VAL A 504 13.78 1.55 11.35
C VAL A 504 13.49 0.25 12.10
N ILE A 505 13.87 -0.90 11.53
CA ILE A 505 13.70 -2.20 12.18
C ILE A 505 14.46 -2.28 13.51
N HIS A 506 15.71 -1.80 13.54
CA HIS A 506 16.53 -1.76 14.75
C HIS A 506 15.82 -1.00 15.88
N HIS A 507 15.34 0.21 15.61
CA HIS A 507 14.66 1.02 16.63
C HIS A 507 13.29 0.49 17.03
N CYS A 508 12.56 -0.17 16.13
CA CYS A 508 11.32 -0.86 16.49
C CYS A 508 11.60 -1.99 17.51
N LEU A 509 12.63 -2.81 17.29
CA LEU A 509 13.02 -3.87 18.23
C LEU A 509 13.55 -3.31 19.56
N ASP A 510 14.39 -2.28 19.52
CA ASP A 510 14.91 -1.62 20.71
C ASP A 510 13.80 -0.94 21.52
N TYR A 511 12.81 -0.32 20.86
CA TYR A 511 11.62 0.19 21.53
C TYR A 511 10.86 -0.93 22.24
N CYS A 512 10.61 -2.09 21.60
CA CYS A 512 9.92 -3.21 22.25
C CYS A 512 10.64 -3.70 23.53
N LEU A 513 11.97 -3.67 23.57
CA LEU A 513 12.76 -4.03 24.75
C LEU A 513 12.77 -2.95 25.83
N THR A 514 12.70 -1.67 25.44
CA THR A 514 12.82 -0.53 26.37
C THR A 514 11.48 0.09 26.77
N ALA A 515 10.36 -0.31 26.15
CA ALA A 515 9.02 0.28 26.33
C ALA A 515 8.59 0.41 27.79
N LYS A 516 8.87 -0.60 28.63
CA LYS A 516 8.57 -0.58 30.07
C LYS A 516 9.26 0.57 30.83
N THR A 517 10.36 1.10 30.28
CA THR A 517 11.12 2.21 30.86
C THR A 517 10.72 3.57 30.30
N VAL A 518 10.46 3.64 28.98
CA VAL A 518 10.19 4.91 28.27
C VAL A 518 8.72 5.30 28.25
N THR A 519 7.83 4.32 28.18
CA THR A 519 6.38 4.50 28.03
C THR A 519 5.69 3.54 28.99
N LYS A 520 5.82 3.83 30.29
CA LYS A 520 5.35 2.96 31.40
C LYS A 520 3.84 2.66 31.37
N SER A 521 3.07 3.50 30.67
CA SER A 521 1.62 3.38 30.53
C SER A 521 1.19 2.24 29.59
N ILE A 522 2.10 1.74 28.74
CA ILE A 522 1.78 0.76 27.69
C ILE A 522 1.84 -0.66 28.22
N THR A 523 0.80 -1.44 27.93
CA THR A 523 0.75 -2.85 28.33
C THR A 523 1.72 -3.69 27.50
N THR A 524 2.29 -4.73 28.12
CA THR A 524 3.16 -5.68 27.42
C THR A 524 2.47 -6.32 26.21
N THR A 525 1.17 -6.61 26.30
CA THR A 525 0.37 -7.15 25.20
C THR A 525 0.35 -6.22 23.98
N ARG A 526 0.26 -4.89 24.18
CA ARG A 526 0.32 -3.92 23.07
C ARG A 526 1.69 -3.90 22.42
N ILE A 527 2.76 -3.98 23.22
CA ILE A 527 4.12 -4.08 22.70
C ILE A 527 4.34 -5.38 21.93
N GLU A 528 3.80 -6.49 22.41
CA GLU A 528 3.85 -7.79 21.75
C GLU A 528 3.12 -7.78 20.40
N THR A 529 1.97 -7.10 20.29
CA THR A 529 1.28 -6.93 18.99
C THR A 529 2.11 -6.16 17.97
N LEU A 530 2.81 -5.10 18.38
CA LEU A 530 3.76 -4.39 17.53
C LEU A 530 4.93 -5.29 17.13
N LEU A 531 5.49 -6.05 18.09
CA LEU A 531 6.62 -6.94 17.87
C LEU A 531 6.29 -8.01 16.81
N HIS A 532 5.08 -8.61 16.84
CA HIS A 532 4.66 -9.58 15.82
C HIS A 532 4.68 -9.00 14.40
N LEU A 533 4.30 -7.73 14.23
CA LEU A 533 4.35 -7.02 12.95
C LEU A 533 5.79 -6.70 12.54
N VAL A 534 6.62 -6.26 13.47
CA VAL A 534 8.05 -5.99 13.22
C VAL A 534 8.74 -7.28 12.76
N LEU A 535 8.51 -8.40 13.46
CA LEU A 535 9.06 -9.70 13.08
C LEU A 535 8.53 -10.18 11.74
N HIS A 536 7.25 -9.94 11.42
CA HIS A 536 6.71 -10.25 10.10
C HIS A 536 7.37 -9.41 8.99
N THR A 537 7.64 -8.13 9.27
CA THR A 537 8.34 -7.23 8.37
C THR A 537 9.79 -7.67 8.13
N ILE A 538 10.49 -8.13 9.18
CA ILE A 538 11.83 -8.72 9.08
C ILE A 538 11.79 -9.98 8.20
N LEU A 539 10.82 -10.88 8.44
CA LEU A 539 10.67 -12.09 7.64
C LEU A 539 10.43 -11.75 6.16
N LEU A 540 9.53 -10.81 5.86
CA LEU A 540 9.29 -10.33 4.51
C LEU A 540 10.54 -9.75 3.84
N ALA A 541 11.24 -8.84 4.52
CA ALA A 541 12.48 -8.26 4.02
C ALA A 541 13.57 -9.31 3.79
N THR A 542 13.58 -10.39 4.57
CA THR A 542 14.49 -11.53 4.39
C THR A 542 14.12 -12.36 3.16
N LEU A 543 12.83 -12.58 2.90
CA LEU A 543 12.36 -13.34 1.74
C LEU A 543 12.56 -12.59 0.41
N GLU A 544 12.53 -11.27 0.46
CA GLU A 544 12.78 -10.35 -0.68
C GLU A 544 14.25 -9.95 -0.82
N ASP A 545 15.11 -10.39 0.10
CA ASP A 545 16.55 -10.25 -0.06
C ASP A 545 17.05 -11.41 -0.94
N HIS A 546 17.69 -11.06 -2.06
CA HIS A 546 18.17 -12.03 -3.04
C HIS A 546 19.71 -12.06 -3.10
N ALA A 547 20.40 -11.35 -2.19
CA ALA A 547 21.85 -11.27 -2.17
C ALA A 547 22.45 -12.38 -1.29
N PHE A 548 22.94 -13.46 -1.91
CA PHE A 548 23.59 -14.57 -1.23
C PHE A 548 25.09 -14.30 -1.01
N GLU A 549 25.68 -14.99 -0.03
CA GLU A 549 27.09 -14.78 0.33
C GLU A 549 28.07 -15.20 -0.79
N ASP A 550 27.72 -16.19 -1.60
CA ASP A 550 28.58 -16.70 -2.69
C ASP A 550 28.57 -15.82 -3.95
N ASP A 551 27.61 -14.90 -4.11
CA ASP A 551 27.55 -13.96 -5.24
C ASP A 551 28.67 -12.89 -5.20
N THR A 552 29.40 -12.78 -4.08
CA THR A 552 30.45 -11.78 -3.87
C THR A 552 31.81 -12.12 -4.50
N HIS A 553 31.93 -13.24 -5.22
CA HIS A 553 33.23 -13.80 -5.61
C HIS A 553 33.73 -13.55 -7.05
N GLU A 554 33.05 -12.82 -7.94
CA GLU A 554 33.55 -12.66 -9.32
C GLU A 554 33.85 -11.24 -9.85
N ASN A 555 33.43 -10.13 -9.22
CA ASN A 555 33.76 -8.78 -9.74
C ASN A 555 34.27 -7.81 -8.66
N LEU A 556 35.60 -7.71 -8.55
CA LEU A 556 36.34 -6.78 -7.67
C LEU A 556 36.09 -5.28 -7.95
N ALA A 557 35.29 -4.93 -8.97
CA ALA A 557 34.93 -3.55 -9.30
C ALA A 557 33.61 -3.07 -8.65
N GLU A 558 32.77 -3.97 -8.12
CA GLU A 558 31.43 -3.67 -7.57
C GLU A 558 31.34 -4.02 -6.09
N ARG A 559 32.06 -3.27 -5.23
CA ARG A 559 31.82 -3.29 -3.77
C ARG A 559 30.46 -2.68 -3.35
N SER A 560 29.57 -2.39 -4.30
CA SER A 560 28.23 -1.82 -4.04
C SER A 560 27.23 -2.86 -3.52
N ASP A 561 27.37 -4.14 -3.86
CA ASP A 561 26.34 -5.16 -3.58
C ASP A 561 26.21 -5.53 -2.09
N SER A 562 27.28 -5.45 -1.28
CA SER A 562 27.16 -5.71 0.16
C SER A 562 26.34 -4.66 0.90
N THR A 563 26.08 -3.49 0.28
CA THR A 563 25.29 -2.41 0.89
C THR A 563 23.79 -2.49 0.59
N GLN A 564 23.37 -3.39 -0.30
CA GLN A 564 21.99 -3.58 -0.73
C GLN A 564 21.45 -4.94 -0.29
N SER A 565 21.67 -5.30 0.97
CA SER A 565 21.13 -6.53 1.56
C SER A 565 20.62 -6.24 2.96
N PHE A 566 19.34 -6.53 3.19
CA PHE A 566 18.73 -6.44 4.50
C PHE A 566 19.39 -7.41 5.49
N VAL A 567 19.64 -8.65 5.06
CA VAL A 567 20.28 -9.68 5.91
C VAL A 567 21.68 -9.24 6.31
N TYR A 568 22.47 -8.68 5.38
CA TYR A 568 23.77 -8.11 5.73
C TYR A 568 23.66 -7.00 6.78
N HIS A 569 22.75 -6.04 6.59
CA HIS A 569 22.55 -4.97 7.57
C HIS A 569 22.11 -5.52 8.93
N ALA A 570 21.25 -6.53 8.95
CA ALA A 570 20.76 -7.14 10.18
C ALA A 570 21.84 -7.87 10.99
N LEU A 571 22.82 -8.45 10.30
CA LEU A 571 23.95 -9.16 10.91
C LEU A 571 25.09 -8.21 11.32
N CYS A 572 25.43 -7.25 10.46
CA CYS A 572 26.69 -6.51 10.55
C CYS A 572 26.55 -5.09 11.09
N ARG A 573 25.42 -4.40 10.89
CA ARG A 573 25.27 -3.01 11.37
C ARG A 573 24.84 -2.98 12.81
N THR A 574 25.55 -2.19 13.60
CA THR A 574 25.31 -1.99 15.03
C THR A 574 24.95 -0.55 15.33
N LYS A 575 24.14 -0.34 16.37
CA LYS A 575 23.86 0.98 16.91
C LYS A 575 23.85 0.92 18.43
N PHE A 576 24.27 2.01 19.07
CA PHE A 576 24.08 2.21 20.50
C PHE A 576 22.59 2.30 20.84
N THR A 577 22.15 1.36 21.65
CA THR A 577 20.89 1.45 22.41
C THR A 577 21.19 2.07 23.78
N ARG A 578 20.17 2.13 24.64
CA ARG A 578 20.36 2.55 26.04
C ARG A 578 21.24 1.60 26.85
N THR A 579 21.43 0.37 26.38
CA THR A 579 22.14 -0.68 27.14
C THR A 579 23.47 -1.06 26.51
N ALA A 580 23.57 -1.17 25.19
CA ALA A 580 24.77 -1.60 24.51
C ALA A 580 24.78 -1.18 23.03
N GLU A 581 25.94 -1.26 22.40
CA GLU A 581 26.03 -1.26 20.95
C GLU A 581 25.63 -2.65 20.43
N ILE A 582 24.56 -2.72 19.64
CA ILE A 582 23.94 -3.98 19.25
C ILE A 582 23.36 -3.94 17.83
N SER A 583 23.43 -5.08 17.13
CA SER A 583 22.83 -5.29 15.81
C SER A 583 21.39 -5.78 15.90
N ILE A 584 20.68 -5.87 14.76
CA ILE A 584 19.32 -6.44 14.72
C ILE A 584 19.33 -7.87 15.22
N ILE A 585 20.29 -8.71 14.82
CA ILE A 585 20.38 -10.09 15.32
C ILE A 585 20.61 -10.16 16.83
N GLY A 586 21.39 -9.23 17.40
CA GLY A 586 21.56 -9.12 18.84
C GLY A 586 20.26 -8.69 19.55
N LEU A 587 19.49 -7.76 18.96
CA LEU A 587 18.18 -7.39 19.49
C LEU A 587 17.19 -8.55 19.44
N LEU A 588 17.20 -9.35 18.37
CA LEU A 588 16.41 -10.57 18.28
C LEU A 588 16.78 -11.55 19.39
N GLN A 589 18.08 -11.71 19.70
CA GLN A 589 18.52 -12.54 20.83
C GLN A 589 17.98 -12.01 22.16
N ASN A 590 18.06 -10.71 22.42
CA ASN A 590 17.51 -10.11 23.63
C ASN A 590 16.00 -10.34 23.73
N VAL A 591 15.24 -10.10 22.66
CA VAL A 591 13.79 -10.35 22.60
C VAL A 591 13.47 -11.82 22.90
N SER A 592 14.24 -12.76 22.33
CA SER A 592 14.06 -14.20 22.58
C SER A 592 14.20 -14.60 24.04
N THR A 593 14.93 -13.83 24.85
CA THR A 593 15.13 -14.13 26.28
C THR A 593 14.06 -13.54 27.20
N VAL A 594 13.16 -12.71 26.67
CA VAL A 594 12.07 -12.09 27.45
C VAL A 594 10.89 -13.07 27.55
N PRO A 595 10.53 -13.57 28.76
CA PRO A 595 9.46 -14.56 28.91
C PRO A 595 8.10 -14.10 28.37
N GLU A 596 7.79 -12.81 28.51
CA GLU A 596 6.56 -12.22 28.01
C GLU A 596 6.45 -12.21 26.48
N PHE A 597 7.56 -12.40 25.75
CA PHE A 597 7.57 -12.48 24.29
C PHE A 597 7.76 -13.91 23.78
N SER A 598 7.49 -14.92 24.62
CA SER A 598 7.61 -16.34 24.24
C SER A 598 6.81 -16.73 22.99
N SER A 599 5.66 -16.09 22.74
CA SER A 599 4.86 -16.30 21.52
C SER A 599 5.58 -15.90 20.22
N CYS A 600 6.56 -15.01 20.31
CA CYS A 600 7.38 -14.55 19.18
C CYS A 600 8.50 -15.52 18.82
N GLY A 601 8.85 -16.44 19.74
CA GLY A 601 10.00 -17.32 19.61
C GLY A 601 10.04 -18.16 18.32
N PRO A 602 8.94 -18.82 17.90
CA PRO A 602 8.88 -19.56 16.65
C PRO A 602 9.24 -18.71 15.43
N LYS A 603 8.71 -17.48 15.35
CA LYS A 603 8.96 -16.54 14.24
C LYS A 603 10.41 -16.06 14.24
N ILE A 604 10.98 -15.74 15.41
CA ILE A 604 12.40 -15.38 15.55
C ILE A 604 13.29 -16.54 15.09
N ARG A 605 13.04 -17.76 15.57
CA ARG A 605 13.82 -18.95 15.17
C ARG A 605 13.78 -19.17 13.65
N HIS A 606 12.62 -18.96 13.03
CA HIS A 606 12.46 -19.08 11.59
C HIS A 606 13.27 -18.02 10.82
N ILE A 607 13.24 -16.76 11.27
CA ILE A 607 14.05 -15.67 10.71
C ILE A 607 15.55 -16.00 10.82
N LEU A 608 16.02 -16.44 11.99
CA LEU A 608 17.42 -16.80 12.21
C LEU A 608 17.88 -17.92 11.28
N LYS A 609 17.02 -18.91 11.03
CA LYS A 609 17.30 -19.98 10.06
C LYS A 609 17.47 -19.43 8.65
N LYS A 610 16.63 -18.48 8.22
CA LYS A 610 16.75 -17.84 6.90
C LYS A 610 18.03 -16.99 6.80
N PHE A 611 18.37 -16.23 7.84
CA PHE A 611 19.65 -15.49 7.89
C PHE A 611 20.85 -16.42 7.72
N TRP A 612 20.87 -17.55 8.44
CA TRP A 612 21.92 -18.56 8.30
C TRP A 612 21.96 -19.17 6.89
N GLN A 613 20.80 -19.51 6.32
CA GLN A 613 20.73 -20.06 4.96
C GLN A 613 21.26 -19.11 3.88
N MET A 614 21.07 -17.80 4.06
CA MET A 614 21.48 -16.80 3.08
C MET A 614 22.94 -16.36 3.23
N ARG A 615 23.42 -16.19 4.48
CA ARG A 615 24.78 -15.71 4.78
C ARG A 615 25.44 -16.50 5.92
N PRO A 616 25.82 -17.77 5.72
CA PRO A 616 26.37 -18.63 6.77
C PRO A 616 27.59 -18.05 7.51
N LYS A 617 28.57 -17.45 6.80
CA LYS A 617 29.82 -16.96 7.41
C LYS A 617 29.56 -15.69 8.20
N ALA A 618 28.84 -14.71 7.63
CA ALA A 618 28.43 -13.50 8.35
C ALA A 618 27.53 -13.83 9.55
N TYR A 619 26.63 -14.79 9.41
CA TYR A 619 25.79 -15.28 10.51
C TYR A 619 26.64 -15.87 11.63
N ALA A 620 27.58 -16.76 11.30
CA ALA A 620 28.49 -17.34 12.29
C ALA A 620 29.26 -16.24 13.03
N ALA A 621 29.87 -15.29 12.30
CA ALA A 621 30.60 -14.17 12.89
C ALA A 621 29.74 -13.31 13.83
N ALA A 622 28.51 -12.98 13.42
CA ALA A 622 27.60 -12.15 14.20
C ALA A 622 27.02 -12.87 15.43
N THR A 623 27.01 -14.21 15.45
CA THR A 623 26.42 -15.01 16.53
C THR A 623 27.42 -15.62 17.51
N ILE A 624 28.74 -15.52 17.27
CA ILE A 624 29.79 -16.05 18.17
C ILE A 624 29.57 -15.67 19.65
N ALA A 625 29.19 -14.42 19.91
CA ALA A 625 28.99 -13.91 21.27
C ALA A 625 27.53 -13.97 21.75
N LEU A 626 26.59 -14.39 20.89
CA LEU A 626 25.16 -14.39 21.18
C LEU A 626 24.69 -15.77 21.69
N LYS A 627 23.82 -15.77 22.70
CA LYS A 627 23.23 -17.00 23.25
C LYS A 627 21.72 -17.00 23.06
N PHE A 628 21.25 -17.77 22.08
CA PHE A 628 19.83 -17.97 21.84
C PHE A 628 19.26 -19.11 22.70
N PRO A 629 17.98 -19.04 23.12
CA PRO A 629 17.32 -20.09 23.88
C PRO A 629 16.81 -21.26 23.00
N TYR A 630 17.30 -21.37 21.76
CA TYR A 630 16.84 -22.34 20.78
C TYR A 630 17.92 -23.40 20.52
N ASP A 631 17.54 -24.67 20.42
CA ASP A 631 18.44 -25.73 20.00
C ASP A 631 18.77 -25.64 18.50
N ASN A 632 20.05 -25.86 18.15
CA ASN A 632 20.65 -25.98 16.80
C ASN A 632 19.82 -25.34 15.65
N ILE A 633 20.05 -24.06 15.39
CA ILE A 633 19.46 -23.33 14.25
C ILE A 633 20.01 -23.85 12.90
N GLU A 634 21.24 -24.37 12.91
CA GLU A 634 22.03 -24.85 11.76
C GLU A 634 21.57 -26.22 11.21
N ALA A 635 20.71 -26.94 11.93
CA ALA A 635 20.23 -28.24 11.46
C ALA A 635 19.07 -28.06 10.45
N PRO A 636 19.14 -28.65 9.24
CA PRO A 636 18.00 -28.65 8.34
C PRO A 636 16.81 -29.34 9.02
N SER A 637 15.69 -28.62 9.13
CA SER A 637 14.45 -29.20 9.66
C SER A 637 14.12 -30.46 8.86
N PRO A 638 13.89 -31.63 9.51
CA PRO A 638 13.55 -32.87 8.81
C PRO A 638 12.28 -32.77 7.95
N ALA A 639 11.49 -31.71 8.12
CA ALA A 639 10.23 -31.44 7.43
C ALA A 639 10.33 -31.30 5.90
N GLY A 640 11.44 -30.79 5.36
CA GLY A 640 11.61 -30.66 3.90
C GLY A 640 11.65 -32.01 3.17
N LYS A 641 12.07 -33.07 3.87
CA LYS A 641 12.00 -34.44 3.33
C LYS A 641 10.59 -35.01 3.38
N THR A 642 9.78 -34.58 4.35
CA THR A 642 8.45 -35.15 4.59
C THR A 642 7.42 -34.67 3.57
N GLU A 643 7.45 -33.40 3.15
CA GLU A 643 6.57 -32.89 2.08
C GLU A 643 6.87 -33.54 0.73
N SER A 644 8.14 -33.63 0.37
CA SER A 644 8.58 -34.33 -0.85
C SER A 644 8.19 -35.81 -0.83
N GLU A 645 8.35 -36.50 0.31
CA GLU A 645 7.90 -37.89 0.46
C GLU A 645 6.38 -38.05 0.44
N LEU A 646 5.62 -37.09 0.99
CA LEU A 646 4.16 -37.12 0.98
C LEU A 646 3.61 -36.90 -0.44
N GLU A 647 4.18 -35.97 -1.19
CA GLU A 647 3.83 -35.74 -2.60
C GLU A 647 4.21 -36.94 -3.47
N LEU A 648 5.38 -37.53 -3.24
CA LEU A 648 5.81 -38.75 -3.94
C LEU A 648 4.87 -39.92 -3.64
N LYS A 649 4.46 -40.10 -2.37
CA LYS A 649 3.49 -41.12 -1.95
C LYS A 649 2.09 -40.85 -2.51
N LYS A 650 1.66 -39.60 -2.59
CA LYS A 650 0.35 -39.21 -3.17
C LYS A 650 0.32 -39.48 -4.68
N LYS A 651 1.42 -39.20 -5.38
CA LYS A 651 1.59 -39.49 -6.81
C LYS A 651 1.63 -41.01 -7.08
N GLN A 652 2.36 -41.76 -6.27
CA GLN A 652 2.40 -43.24 -6.35
C GLN A 652 1.06 -43.90 -6.00
N ALA A 653 0.26 -43.31 -5.11
CA ALA A 653 -1.08 -43.81 -4.79
C ALA A 653 -2.06 -43.58 -5.95
N LEU A 654 -1.99 -42.43 -6.62
CA LEU A 654 -2.79 -42.12 -7.80
C LEU A 654 -2.42 -43.03 -8.99
N ASP A 655 -1.13 -43.29 -9.23
CA ASP A 655 -0.66 -44.21 -10.27
C ASP A 655 -1.09 -45.67 -10.02
N ARG A 656 -1.30 -46.06 -8.76
CA ARG A 656 -1.82 -47.39 -8.39
C ARG A 656 -3.33 -47.52 -8.54
N GLN A 657 -4.08 -46.41 -8.50
CA GLN A 657 -5.52 -46.40 -8.77
C GLN A 657 -5.83 -46.30 -10.27
N ALA A 658 -4.86 -45.87 -11.08
CA ALA A 658 -4.96 -45.79 -12.54
C ALA A 658 -4.53 -47.07 -13.29
N ARG A 659 -4.10 -48.12 -12.57
CA ARG A 659 -3.85 -49.47 -13.08
C ARG A 659 -4.92 -50.41 -12.55
#